data_AF-A0AAD9J5I2-F1
#
_entry.id   AF-A0AAD9J5I2-F1
#
_cell.length_a   1.000
_cell.length_b   1.000
_cell.length_c   1.000
_cell.angle_alpha   90.00
_cell.angle_beta   90.00
_cell.angle_gamma   90.00
#
_symmetry.space_group_name_H-M   'P 1'
#
loop_
_entity.id
_entity.type
_entity.pdbx_description
1 polymer ?
#
loop_
_entity_poly.entity_id
_entity_poly.type
_entity_poly.pdbx_seq_one_letter_code
_entity_poly.pdbx_strand_id
1 'polypeptide(L)'
;MEAEFEEKTVEDAISLAIATLGITRDQFDVEILEDKRGIFGRKARIKVRTVQQVSLSAETDYEHAIMDFIQGLLQRMNIRGGVDIVDRNDKIISINIYSEDASLLIGKDGKTLDSLQRIVHAISRRLAMEKRVLLDVEQYRERKKQKLLRLVAQIITKVKRTGKQYTFSSMAPSERRIIHQAVAEVEQLSTKSVGEADAYYKQIKDLKLAEWGRKEILLAEQEMPGLMSLRDQFETNKPLKEVRITGSLHMTVQTAVLIETLVMLGADVRWASCNIFSTQDHAAAAVVKGTTNYSSVPVFAWKGETVAEYWDLLWQAFSFPRNMGPQLIVDDGGDAALLFHKGCELEDGSQWVEEDSHNEDEHELKRLLKQIFARDSSFWHRCKEDLRGVSEETTTGVLRLHQREEENSLLIPAINVNDSVTKSKFDNLYGCRESLIDGIKRATDVMIAGKTVVVCGYGNVGKGCAQSLRGYGARVIISESDPICALQALMEGYAVKSVDSVVHEADIFVTATGNTDVITVSHMKKMKDYAIVCNIGHFDNEIQVASLIREGVKRQPIKAQVAKYVFPDNHCIIILAEGRLISKKMDLTNRENTGTKLRSYIVTAEAPGEGHPDKIADQIADAILDAALMRDPYARVACEVLTSTGLVLVGGEITTDGYIDIAKEARQVIQDIGYTSSQYGFDAHSVSILSAIQTQSSDIAQSVIGRNGAVIGAGDQGLVFGYACDETPEYMPFASLYSQRMMKKVAQLRKERTCSWMRPDAKGLVRIAYEQGKVSYLAGLVLSVQHDEHVSQKTIQEFCIEHVVKPLFGDLVCEKTNILINPSGRFIIGGPQGDTGLTGRKIIADSYGGSARHGGGAYSGKDPSKVDRSAAYMARNIAKTIVKAQLASQCEVQLSYAIGVSDPIGCEVSTFGTGKVPDKLLSKKALQVFDCSPQGIIDMFQLRHVLYRNTAVYGHFGREEFPWEQISKDKMHTLVQKNISAPGVCHLLCGKMTREDISFHLERCRVMNIQNVLVLRGDQRNREERIVQREGNHAFCHAGDLVAFVQRKFPDCSIGVAGFPEGHPETPNRFKEMDYLKWKVDQGAHYIVTQLFFDNRDFFDFCERAVLAGIFVPIIAGVMVVRAKKMLQKIAELAQGARIPAKLLSAVQLARNDDEVKKIGIEWALKQLEGLKNTAAGIHWYVLNQPDIAESVLADSCQNSTI
;
A
#
# COMPACT_ATOMS: atom_id res chain seq x y z
N MET A 1 41.46 13.72 -30.53
CA MET A 1 41.40 14.48 -31.81
C MET A 1 40.08 15.24 -31.84
N GLU A 2 40.05 16.46 -32.38
CA GLU A 2 38.82 17.27 -32.53
C GLU A 2 38.61 17.69 -34.00
N ALA A 3 37.40 17.53 -34.53
CA ALA A 3 37.06 17.92 -35.90
C ALA A 3 35.58 18.36 -36.01
N GLU A 4 35.27 19.28 -36.92
CA GLU A 4 33.91 19.79 -37.16
C GLU A 4 33.36 19.30 -38.50
N PHE A 5 32.06 19.03 -38.54
CA PHE A 5 31.35 18.50 -39.71
C PHE A 5 30.02 19.24 -39.89
N GLU A 6 29.66 19.51 -41.15
CA GLU A 6 28.47 20.29 -41.50
C GLU A 6 27.67 19.58 -42.60
N GLU A 7 26.39 19.31 -42.34
CA GLU A 7 25.48 18.66 -43.29
C GLU A 7 24.03 19.10 -43.10
N LYS A 8 23.10 18.66 -43.94
CA LYS A 8 21.69 19.11 -43.89
C LYS A 8 20.99 18.86 -42.54
N THR A 9 21.39 17.82 -41.80
CA THR A 9 20.89 17.50 -40.47
C THR A 9 22.04 17.11 -39.53
N VAL A 10 21.80 17.17 -38.22
CA VAL A 10 22.78 16.74 -37.20
C VAL A 10 23.14 15.26 -37.39
N GLU A 11 22.17 14.40 -37.70
CA GLU A 11 22.42 12.97 -37.95
C GLU A 11 23.27 12.72 -39.21
N ASP A 12 23.04 13.49 -40.28
CA ASP A 12 23.85 13.43 -41.48
C ASP A 12 25.30 13.88 -41.20
N ALA A 13 25.46 14.93 -40.39
CA ALA A 13 26.79 15.42 -39.98
C ALA A 13 27.52 14.41 -39.08
N ILE A 14 26.82 13.72 -38.18
CA ILE A 14 27.39 12.64 -37.36
C ILE A 14 27.79 11.46 -38.24
N SER A 15 26.94 11.08 -39.20
CA SER A 15 27.22 9.99 -40.14
C SER A 15 28.44 10.31 -41.03
N LEU A 16 28.56 11.57 -41.47
CA LEU A 16 29.74 12.05 -42.19
C LEU A 16 31.00 12.01 -41.31
N ALA A 17 30.89 12.36 -40.03
CA ALA A 17 32.01 12.27 -39.09
C ALA A 17 32.47 10.82 -38.87
N ILE A 18 31.54 9.87 -38.71
CA ILE A 18 31.83 8.42 -38.60
C ILE A 18 32.55 7.92 -39.85
N ALA A 19 32.01 8.24 -41.03
CA ALA A 19 32.57 7.80 -42.30
C ALA A 19 33.96 8.40 -42.57
N THR A 20 34.17 9.67 -42.20
CA THR A 20 35.43 10.38 -42.46
C THR A 20 36.52 10.01 -41.45
N LEU A 21 36.15 9.83 -40.18
CA LEU A 21 37.11 9.52 -39.11
C LEU A 21 37.36 8.01 -38.93
N GLY A 22 36.52 7.14 -39.52
CA GLY A 22 36.68 5.69 -39.47
C GLY A 22 36.49 5.11 -38.07
N ILE A 23 35.67 5.75 -37.23
CA ILE A 23 35.44 5.40 -35.83
C ILE A 23 33.95 5.17 -35.58
N THR A 24 33.62 4.31 -34.61
CA THR A 24 32.22 4.02 -34.25
C THR A 24 31.67 5.08 -33.29
N ARG A 25 30.34 5.25 -33.24
CA ARG A 25 29.67 6.37 -32.53
C ARG A 25 30.00 6.47 -31.03
N ASP A 26 30.36 5.36 -30.42
CA ASP A 26 30.77 5.17 -29.03
C ASP A 26 32.22 5.60 -28.75
N GLN A 27 33.02 5.82 -29.80
CA GLN A 27 34.44 6.19 -29.68
C GLN A 27 34.65 7.70 -29.70
N PHE A 28 33.58 8.50 -29.74
CA PHE A 28 33.67 9.96 -29.73
C PHE A 28 32.42 10.64 -29.16
N ASP A 29 32.62 11.82 -28.57
CA ASP A 29 31.54 12.72 -28.16
C ASP A 29 31.22 13.74 -29.25
N VAL A 30 29.97 14.19 -29.31
CA VAL A 30 29.46 15.17 -30.30
C VAL A 30 28.87 16.37 -29.59
N GLU A 31 29.30 17.56 -29.99
CA GLU A 31 28.75 18.85 -29.58
C GLU A 31 28.07 19.53 -30.78
N ILE A 32 26.82 19.97 -30.64
CA ILE A 32 26.08 20.64 -31.72
C ILE A 32 26.36 22.13 -31.63
N LEU A 33 26.94 22.71 -32.69
CA LEU A 33 27.35 24.11 -32.71
C LEU A 33 26.26 25.03 -33.26
N GLU A 34 25.46 24.59 -34.25
CA GLU A 34 24.41 25.41 -34.86
C GLU A 34 23.24 24.57 -35.42
N ASP A 35 22.01 24.97 -35.09
CA ASP A 35 20.75 24.43 -35.64
C ASP A 35 19.63 25.51 -35.64
N LYS A 36 19.49 26.32 -36.71
CA LYS A 36 18.43 27.34 -36.83
C LYS A 36 17.81 27.45 -38.24
N ARG A 37 16.50 27.74 -38.28
CA ARG A 37 15.67 27.87 -39.51
C ARG A 37 15.74 29.27 -40.14
N GLY A 38 16.13 29.34 -41.42
CA GLY A 38 16.03 30.54 -42.27
C GLY A 38 15.71 30.19 -43.74
N ILE A 39 15.23 31.18 -44.50
CA ILE A 39 14.48 31.08 -45.76
C ILE A 39 15.26 30.48 -46.96
N PHE A 40 16.57 30.24 -46.87
CA PHE A 40 17.43 29.82 -48.01
C PHE A 40 18.08 28.43 -47.93
N GLY A 41 17.61 27.51 -47.07
CA GLY A 41 18.05 26.09 -47.07
C GLY A 41 18.96 25.71 -45.90
N ARG A 42 18.83 24.46 -45.40
CA ARG A 42 19.35 23.94 -44.12
C ARG A 42 20.82 23.49 -44.17
N LYS A 43 21.60 23.81 -43.14
CA LYS A 43 22.82 23.08 -42.73
C LYS A 43 22.96 23.13 -41.20
N ALA A 44 23.24 21.99 -40.59
CA ALA A 44 23.53 21.75 -39.19
C ALA A 44 25.02 21.43 -39.03
N ARG A 45 25.68 22.04 -38.03
CA ARG A 45 27.11 21.88 -37.80
C ARG A 45 27.40 21.29 -36.41
N ILE A 46 28.30 20.31 -36.37
CA ILE A 46 28.68 19.58 -35.16
C ILE A 46 30.21 19.56 -34.99
N LYS A 47 30.66 19.33 -33.76
CA LYS A 47 32.06 19.10 -33.39
C LYS A 47 32.22 17.76 -32.70
N VAL A 48 33.26 17.00 -33.04
CA VAL A 48 33.48 15.62 -32.59
C VAL A 48 34.81 15.47 -31.85
N ARG A 49 34.83 14.77 -30.69
CA ARG A 49 36.04 14.52 -29.88
C ARG A 49 36.21 13.03 -29.52
N THR A 50 37.31 12.39 -29.94
CA THR A 50 37.58 10.94 -29.71
C THR A 50 38.00 10.59 -28.27
N VAL A 51 37.52 9.45 -27.75
CA VAL A 51 37.84 8.87 -26.43
C VAL A 51 38.67 7.58 -26.60
N GLN A 52 39.82 7.44 -25.95
CA GLN A 52 40.70 6.27 -26.04
C GLN A 52 40.49 5.30 -24.88
N GLN A 53 40.32 4.00 -25.15
CA GLN A 53 40.36 2.92 -24.15
C GLN A 53 41.57 1.99 -24.40
N VAL A 54 42.26 1.61 -23.32
CA VAL A 54 43.35 0.62 -23.30
C VAL A 54 42.89 -0.58 -22.46
N SER A 55 43.13 -1.81 -22.93
CA SER A 55 42.71 -3.08 -22.30
C SER A 55 43.89 -3.85 -21.66
N LEU A 56 43.78 -4.26 -20.39
CA LEU A 56 44.63 -5.26 -19.71
C LEU A 56 43.79 -6.09 -18.69
N SER A 57 44.22 -7.33 -18.38
CA SER A 57 43.46 -8.41 -17.72
C SER A 57 43.19 -8.22 -16.20
N ALA A 58 41.94 -8.41 -15.76
CA ALA A 58 41.40 -7.87 -14.51
C ALA A 58 41.76 -8.57 -13.17
N GLU A 59 41.93 -9.90 -13.08
CA GLU A 59 42.07 -10.53 -11.74
C GLU A 59 43.45 -10.37 -11.08
N THR A 60 44.53 -10.32 -11.87
CA THR A 60 45.89 -10.21 -11.33
C THR A 60 46.25 -8.79 -10.91
N ASP A 61 45.55 -7.77 -11.43
CA ASP A 61 45.86 -6.36 -11.24
C ASP A 61 45.37 -5.82 -9.88
N TYR A 62 44.24 -6.32 -9.37
CA TYR A 62 43.64 -5.81 -8.13
C TYR A 62 44.37 -6.23 -6.86
N GLU A 63 44.87 -7.47 -6.80
CA GLU A 63 45.68 -7.92 -5.68
C GLU A 63 47.00 -7.16 -5.63
N HIS A 64 47.67 -7.01 -6.78
CA HIS A 64 48.89 -6.21 -6.87
C HIS A 64 48.62 -4.74 -6.53
N ALA A 65 47.53 -4.14 -7.02
CA ALA A 65 47.16 -2.77 -6.70
C ALA A 65 46.91 -2.53 -5.20
N ILE A 66 46.31 -3.49 -4.49
CA ILE A 66 46.13 -3.39 -3.03
C ILE A 66 47.45 -3.60 -2.29
N MET A 67 48.26 -4.55 -2.72
CA MET A 67 49.58 -4.80 -2.12
C MET A 67 50.48 -3.59 -2.30
N ASP A 68 50.55 -3.02 -3.51
CA ASP A 68 51.28 -1.78 -3.82
C ASP A 68 50.72 -0.58 -3.07
N PHE A 69 49.40 -0.50 -2.90
CA PHE A 69 48.79 0.55 -2.08
C PHE A 69 49.21 0.44 -0.62
N ILE A 70 49.16 -0.75 -0.02
CA ILE A 70 49.56 -0.96 1.38
C ILE A 70 51.06 -0.73 1.52
N GLN A 71 51.88 -1.24 0.60
CA GLN A 71 53.33 -1.05 0.56
C GLN A 71 53.69 0.45 0.44
N GLY A 72 53.01 1.18 -0.45
CA GLY A 72 53.19 2.62 -0.63
C GLY A 72 52.71 3.43 0.57
N LEU A 73 51.67 2.97 1.27
CA LEU A 73 51.21 3.56 2.52
C LEU A 73 52.24 3.38 3.64
N LEU A 74 52.83 2.19 3.78
CA LEU A 74 53.93 1.93 4.72
C LEU A 74 55.15 2.82 4.42
N GLN A 75 55.52 2.97 3.15
CA GLN A 75 56.62 3.86 2.74
C GLN A 75 56.35 5.33 3.08
N ARG A 76 55.14 5.84 2.80
CA ARG A 76 54.76 7.23 3.14
C ARG A 76 54.69 7.47 4.65
N MET A 77 54.38 6.43 5.41
CA MET A 77 54.43 6.45 6.87
C MET A 77 55.86 6.28 7.43
N ASN A 78 56.86 6.09 6.56
CA ASN A 78 58.25 5.83 6.92
C ASN A 78 58.43 4.58 7.80
N ILE A 79 57.58 3.56 7.61
CA ILE A 79 57.59 2.30 8.35
C ILE A 79 58.26 1.22 7.50
N ARG A 80 59.29 0.56 8.05
CA ARG A 80 59.97 -0.54 7.35
C ARG A 80 59.22 -1.85 7.54
N GLY A 81 58.68 -2.40 6.46
CA GLY A 81 57.92 -3.64 6.49
C GLY A 81 57.53 -4.12 5.09
N GLY A 82 56.96 -5.30 5.02
CA GLY A 82 56.35 -5.84 3.81
C GLY A 82 54.98 -6.45 4.10
N VAL A 83 54.35 -6.89 3.03
CA VAL A 83 52.97 -7.32 3.01
C VAL A 83 52.91 -8.66 2.30
N ASP A 84 52.21 -9.63 2.89
CA ASP A 84 51.98 -10.95 2.31
C ASP A 84 50.49 -11.29 2.30
N ILE A 85 50.05 -12.03 1.29
CA ILE A 85 48.73 -12.66 1.28
C ILE A 85 48.86 -14.02 1.99
N VAL A 86 48.13 -14.19 3.09
CA VAL A 86 48.21 -15.39 3.96
C VAL A 86 47.13 -16.41 3.65
N ASP A 87 45.97 -15.96 3.18
CA ASP A 87 44.87 -16.85 2.79
C ASP A 87 44.05 -16.26 1.65
N ARG A 88 43.64 -17.13 0.72
CA ARG A 88 42.81 -16.80 -0.44
C ARG A 88 41.61 -17.72 -0.43
N ASN A 89 40.46 -17.14 -0.13
CA ASN A 89 39.16 -17.79 -0.30
C ASN A 89 38.34 -16.99 -1.31
N ASP A 90 37.33 -17.62 -1.92
CA ASP A 90 36.49 -17.04 -2.97
C ASP A 90 35.82 -15.72 -2.54
N LYS A 91 35.68 -15.50 -1.22
CA LYS A 91 35.04 -14.31 -0.64
C LYS A 91 35.98 -13.40 0.17
N ILE A 92 37.16 -13.88 0.57
CA ILE A 92 38.05 -13.17 1.50
C ILE A 92 39.52 -13.30 1.07
N ILE A 93 40.23 -12.18 1.03
CA ILE A 93 41.68 -12.12 0.89
C ILE A 93 42.26 -11.68 2.23
N SER A 94 43.04 -12.54 2.88
CA SER A 94 43.69 -12.21 4.14
C SER A 94 45.12 -11.75 3.89
N ILE A 95 45.43 -10.53 4.30
CA ILE A 95 46.71 -9.86 4.12
C ILE A 95 47.36 -9.66 5.49
N ASN A 96 48.61 -10.10 5.63
CA ASN A 96 49.41 -9.88 6.82
C ASN A 96 50.55 -8.90 6.52
N ILE A 97 50.70 -7.91 7.39
CA ILE A 97 51.82 -6.97 7.35
C ILE A 97 52.88 -7.41 8.36
N TYR A 98 54.13 -7.49 7.92
CA TYR A 98 55.30 -7.74 8.75
C TYR A 98 56.17 -6.48 8.78
N SER A 99 56.61 -6.04 9.95
CA SER A 99 57.37 -4.79 10.10
C SER A 99 58.16 -4.78 11.40
N GLU A 100 59.36 -4.22 11.36
CA GLU A 100 60.16 -3.96 12.57
C GLU A 100 59.47 -2.97 13.53
N ASP A 101 58.54 -2.16 12.99
CA ASP A 101 57.72 -1.18 13.71
C ASP A 101 56.28 -1.66 13.93
N ALA A 102 56.02 -2.97 14.01
CA ALA A 102 54.68 -3.55 14.13
C ALA A 102 53.81 -2.92 15.26
N SER A 103 54.44 -2.47 16.34
CA SER A 103 53.75 -1.81 17.46
C SER A 103 53.02 -0.51 17.05
N LEU A 104 53.58 0.26 16.12
CA LEU A 104 52.97 1.48 15.57
C LEU A 104 51.77 1.15 14.67
N LEU A 105 51.89 0.11 13.85
CA LEU A 105 50.83 -0.36 12.95
C LEU A 105 49.65 -1.00 13.69
N ILE A 106 49.92 -1.68 14.81
CA ILE A 106 48.87 -2.21 15.69
C ILE A 106 48.20 -1.05 16.44
N GLY A 107 49.00 -0.16 17.03
CA GLY A 107 48.53 0.93 17.89
C GLY A 107 47.93 0.43 19.20
N LYS A 108 47.57 1.36 20.09
CA LYS A 108 46.97 1.01 21.39
C LYS A 108 45.67 0.22 21.19
N ASP A 109 45.65 -1.01 21.71
CA ASP A 109 44.55 -1.99 21.62
C ASP A 109 44.13 -2.42 20.20
N GLY A 110 44.94 -2.16 19.17
CA GLY A 110 44.62 -2.50 17.77
C GLY A 110 43.93 -1.38 16.97
N LYS A 111 43.80 -0.17 17.54
CA LYS A 111 43.09 0.95 16.89
C LYS A 111 43.71 1.42 15.58
N THR A 112 45.04 1.38 15.47
CA THR A 112 45.72 1.77 14.22
C THR A 112 45.46 0.73 13.14
N LEU A 113 45.52 -0.56 13.50
CA LEU A 113 45.19 -1.67 12.62
C LEU A 113 43.74 -1.63 12.12
N ASP A 114 42.78 -1.28 12.97
CA ASP A 114 41.38 -1.08 12.57
C ASP A 114 41.20 0.11 11.61
N SER A 115 42.00 1.16 11.77
CA SER A 115 41.97 2.33 10.88
C SER A 115 42.57 2.00 9.52
N LEU A 116 43.69 1.27 9.49
CA LEU A 116 44.30 0.75 8.25
C LEU A 116 43.34 -0.17 7.50
N GLN A 117 42.66 -1.08 8.21
CA GLN A 117 41.65 -1.98 7.66
C GLN A 117 40.50 -1.21 6.96
N ARG A 118 40.09 -0.05 7.50
CA ARG A 118 39.05 0.79 6.90
C ARG A 118 39.50 1.47 5.61
N ILE A 119 40.74 1.95 5.58
CA ILE A 119 41.33 2.59 4.40
C ILE A 119 41.40 1.57 3.25
N VAL A 120 41.89 0.36 3.53
CA VAL A 120 41.96 -0.71 2.53
C VAL A 120 40.57 -1.07 2.01
N HIS A 121 39.55 -1.21 2.87
CA HIS A 121 38.17 -1.46 2.42
C HIS A 121 37.57 -0.33 1.56
N ALA A 122 37.96 0.94 1.79
CA ALA A 122 37.50 2.05 0.98
C ALA A 122 38.07 1.98 -0.45
N ILE A 123 39.32 1.52 -0.57
CA ILE A 123 40.00 1.38 -1.85
C ILE A 123 39.56 0.13 -2.59
N SER A 124 39.37 -1.01 -1.90
CA SER A 124 38.80 -2.22 -2.51
C SER A 124 37.45 -1.93 -3.19
N ARG A 125 36.59 -1.09 -2.56
CA ARG A 125 35.32 -0.67 -3.16
C ARG A 125 35.49 0.21 -4.39
N ARG A 126 36.48 1.11 -4.39
CA ARG A 126 36.77 2.01 -5.52
C ARG A 126 37.35 1.27 -6.72
N LEU A 127 38.03 0.16 -6.48
CA LEU A 127 38.55 -0.74 -7.49
C LEU A 127 37.51 -1.78 -7.96
N ALA A 128 36.25 -1.67 -7.51
CA ALA A 128 35.18 -2.63 -7.82
C ALA A 128 35.53 -4.10 -7.46
N MET A 129 36.36 -4.31 -6.43
CA MET A 129 36.71 -5.66 -6.00
C MET A 129 35.56 -6.31 -5.24
N GLU A 130 35.14 -7.49 -5.69
CA GLU A 130 34.09 -8.28 -5.05
C GLU A 130 34.58 -9.00 -3.78
N LYS A 131 35.90 -9.23 -3.63
CA LYS A 131 36.49 -9.94 -2.49
C LYS A 131 36.76 -9.01 -1.30
N ARG A 132 36.43 -9.48 -0.09
CA ARG A 132 36.67 -8.72 1.15
C ARG A 132 38.11 -8.88 1.61
N VAL A 133 38.83 -7.77 1.79
CA VAL A 133 40.23 -7.80 2.25
C VAL A 133 40.30 -7.69 3.77
N LEU A 134 40.90 -8.67 4.44
CA LEU A 134 41.17 -8.65 5.88
C LEU A 134 42.65 -8.38 6.14
N LEU A 135 42.95 -7.50 7.08
CA LEU A 135 44.29 -7.03 7.37
C LEU A 135 44.66 -7.37 8.82
N ASP A 136 45.78 -8.05 8.98
CA ASP A 136 46.41 -8.34 10.27
C ASP A 136 47.88 -7.89 10.26
N VAL A 137 48.44 -7.63 11.43
CA VAL A 137 49.85 -7.26 11.59
C VAL A 137 50.50 -8.30 12.48
N GLU A 138 51.44 -9.04 11.93
CA GLU A 138 52.11 -10.18 12.60
C GLU A 138 51.15 -11.15 13.31
N GLN A 139 49.97 -11.42 12.75
CA GLN A 139 48.94 -12.27 13.39
C GLN A 139 48.44 -11.75 14.76
N TYR A 140 48.49 -10.44 15.00
CA TYR A 140 48.02 -9.81 16.25
C TYR A 140 46.57 -10.18 16.58
N ARG A 141 45.65 -10.13 15.60
CA ARG A 141 44.22 -10.44 15.83
C ARG A 141 44.04 -11.90 16.24
N GLU A 142 44.75 -12.83 15.62
CA GLU A 142 44.65 -14.26 15.96
C GLU A 142 45.25 -14.55 17.35
N ARG A 143 46.41 -13.97 17.70
CA ARG A 143 46.99 -14.09 19.05
C ARG A 143 46.07 -13.52 20.14
N LYS A 144 45.40 -12.39 19.85
CA LYS A 144 44.44 -11.76 20.77
C LYS A 144 43.20 -12.62 20.98
N LYS A 145 42.67 -13.23 19.91
CA LYS A 145 41.55 -14.19 19.95
C LYS A 145 41.88 -15.42 20.81
N GLN A 146 43.05 -16.04 20.61
CA GLN A 146 43.49 -17.19 21.41
C GLN A 146 43.63 -16.86 22.91
N LYS A 147 44.14 -15.67 23.23
CA LYS A 147 44.24 -15.17 24.61
C LYS A 147 42.86 -14.96 25.25
N LEU A 148 41.91 -14.43 24.49
CA LEU A 148 40.53 -14.22 24.93
C LEU A 148 39.82 -15.54 25.23
N LEU A 149 39.94 -16.53 24.34
CA LEU A 149 39.33 -17.85 24.52
C LEU A 149 39.83 -18.58 25.77
N ARG A 150 41.15 -18.49 26.07
CA ARG A 150 41.71 -19.04 27.32
C ARG A 150 41.15 -18.35 28.56
N LEU A 151 41.01 -17.02 28.53
CA LEU A 151 40.43 -16.24 29.63
C LEU A 151 38.95 -16.61 29.85
N VAL A 152 38.18 -16.75 28.77
CA VAL A 152 36.77 -17.18 28.84
C VAL A 152 36.64 -18.56 29.46
N ALA A 153 37.46 -19.52 29.07
CA ALA A 153 37.44 -20.87 29.66
C ALA A 153 37.71 -20.87 31.18
N GLN A 154 38.63 -20.03 31.66
CA GLN A 154 38.91 -19.89 33.09
C GLN A 154 37.73 -19.23 33.83
N ILE A 155 37.10 -18.22 33.22
CA ILE A 155 35.94 -17.52 33.80
C ILE A 155 34.72 -18.44 33.86
N ILE A 156 34.45 -19.23 32.81
CA ILE A 156 33.37 -20.23 32.79
C ILE A 156 33.48 -21.16 33.99
N THR A 157 34.67 -21.73 34.23
CA THR A 157 34.93 -22.61 35.39
C THR A 157 34.72 -21.88 36.71
N LYS A 158 35.15 -20.61 36.81
CA LYS A 158 34.98 -19.81 38.02
C LYS A 158 33.51 -19.47 38.29
N VAL A 159 32.74 -19.06 37.28
CA VAL A 159 31.32 -18.73 37.38
C VAL A 159 30.49 -19.97 37.70
N LYS A 160 30.77 -21.12 37.07
CA LYS A 160 30.11 -22.40 37.42
C LYS A 160 30.34 -22.80 38.86
N ARG A 161 31.55 -22.58 39.39
CA ARG A 161 31.89 -22.94 40.78
C ARG A 161 31.28 -21.97 41.81
N THR A 162 31.18 -20.68 41.51
CA THR A 162 30.79 -19.66 42.49
C THR A 162 29.34 -19.18 42.37
N GLY A 163 28.69 -19.42 41.23
CA GLY A 163 27.37 -18.88 40.91
C GLY A 163 27.32 -17.36 40.74
N LYS A 164 28.46 -16.65 40.80
CA LYS A 164 28.52 -15.18 40.73
C LYS A 164 28.84 -14.70 39.32
N GLN A 165 28.15 -13.66 38.87
CA GLN A 165 28.38 -13.01 37.58
C GLN A 165 29.80 -12.43 37.50
N TYR A 166 30.45 -12.57 36.34
CA TYR A 166 31.74 -11.98 36.05
C TYR A 166 31.60 -10.90 34.97
N THR A 167 32.13 -9.71 35.23
CA THR A 167 32.12 -8.58 34.30
C THR A 167 33.50 -8.47 33.64
N PHE A 168 33.54 -8.53 32.31
CA PHE A 168 34.76 -8.28 31.55
C PHE A 168 35.05 -6.78 31.46
N SER A 169 36.33 -6.42 31.33
CA SER A 169 36.75 -5.05 30.97
C SER A 169 36.25 -4.65 29.58
N SER A 170 36.16 -3.35 29.32
CA SER A 170 35.73 -2.79 28.02
C SER A 170 36.54 -3.38 26.86
N MET A 171 35.85 -3.78 25.79
CA MET A 171 36.43 -4.54 24.67
C MET A 171 35.70 -4.28 23.35
N ALA A 172 36.35 -4.53 22.22
CA ALA A 172 35.82 -4.24 20.89
C ALA A 172 34.64 -5.18 20.51
N PRO A 173 33.72 -4.78 19.60
CA PRO A 173 32.61 -5.63 19.16
C PRO A 173 33.02 -7.02 18.63
N SER A 174 34.15 -7.09 17.91
CA SER A 174 34.73 -8.34 17.42
C SER A 174 35.16 -9.27 18.56
N GLU A 175 35.68 -8.72 19.65
CA GLU A 175 36.09 -9.46 20.85
C GLU A 175 34.87 -9.94 21.64
N ARG A 176 33.84 -9.09 21.81
CA ARG A 176 32.56 -9.47 22.43
C ARG A 176 31.92 -10.68 21.72
N ARG A 177 31.96 -10.69 20.39
CA ARG A 177 31.43 -11.79 19.58
C ARG A 177 32.14 -13.12 19.86
N ILE A 178 33.47 -13.10 20.01
CA ILE A 178 34.27 -14.29 20.36
C ILE A 178 33.83 -14.83 21.73
N ILE A 179 33.59 -13.96 22.71
CA ILE A 179 33.10 -14.36 24.04
C ILE A 179 31.70 -14.93 23.98
N HIS A 180 30.77 -14.27 23.29
CA HIS A 180 29.39 -14.75 23.15
C HIS A 180 29.32 -16.12 22.48
N GLN A 181 30.10 -16.33 21.40
CA GLN A 181 30.16 -17.64 20.74
C GLN A 181 30.74 -18.72 21.66
N ALA A 182 31.83 -18.44 22.36
CA ALA A 182 32.46 -19.40 23.26
C ALA A 182 31.57 -19.78 24.47
N VAL A 183 30.71 -18.87 24.94
CA VAL A 183 29.77 -19.17 26.05
C VAL A 183 28.48 -19.82 25.54
N ALA A 184 28.03 -19.53 24.32
CA ALA A 184 26.83 -20.14 23.74
C ALA A 184 26.91 -21.68 23.64
N GLU A 185 28.12 -22.23 23.54
CA GLU A 185 28.36 -23.69 23.50
C GLU A 185 28.30 -24.36 24.88
N VAL A 186 28.14 -23.59 25.96
CA VAL A 186 28.17 -24.12 27.34
C VAL A 186 26.79 -24.05 27.97
N GLU A 187 26.16 -25.21 28.14
CA GLU A 187 24.89 -25.35 28.85
C GLU A 187 24.92 -24.69 30.25
N GLN A 188 23.84 -23.99 30.57
CA GLN A 188 23.57 -23.27 31.84
C GLN A 188 24.32 -21.95 32.04
N LEU A 189 24.99 -21.40 31.03
CA LEU A 189 25.58 -20.06 31.08
C LEU A 189 25.01 -19.15 29.99
N SER A 190 24.92 -17.85 30.27
CA SER A 190 24.56 -16.83 29.30
C SER A 190 25.46 -15.61 29.44
N THR A 191 25.67 -14.90 28.33
CA THR A 191 26.43 -13.65 28.29
C THR A 191 25.55 -12.53 27.77
N LYS A 192 25.65 -11.34 28.40
CA LYS A 192 25.02 -10.12 27.92
C LYS A 192 26.07 -9.03 27.76
N SER A 193 26.03 -8.31 26.64
CA SER A 193 26.83 -7.10 26.49
C SER A 193 26.08 -5.94 27.14
N VAL A 194 26.67 -5.37 28.19
CA VAL A 194 26.18 -4.11 28.78
C VAL A 194 27.06 -3.02 28.21
N GLY A 195 26.54 -2.27 27.24
CA GLY A 195 27.18 -1.07 26.75
C GLY A 195 26.51 0.13 27.37
N GLU A 196 27.25 0.98 28.08
CA GLU A 196 26.81 2.33 28.46
C GLU A 196 26.50 3.21 27.22
N ALA A 197 26.80 2.73 26.01
CA ALA A 197 26.47 3.40 24.75
C ALA A 197 25.05 3.14 24.21
N ASP A 198 24.24 2.22 24.77
CA ASP A 198 22.85 2.07 24.31
C ASP A 198 21.85 2.87 25.17
N ALA A 199 22.16 3.15 26.44
CA ALA A 199 21.28 3.91 27.34
C ALA A 199 21.31 5.43 27.09
N TYR A 200 22.37 5.94 26.44
CA TYR A 200 22.58 7.38 26.17
C TYR A 200 22.07 7.87 24.80
N TYR A 201 21.56 6.97 23.94
CA TYR A 201 21.37 7.29 22.52
C TYR A 201 19.97 7.04 21.97
N LYS A 202 19.01 6.55 22.78
CA LYS A 202 17.59 6.40 22.40
C LYS A 202 16.75 6.03 23.63
N GLN A 203 15.66 6.74 23.87
CA GLN A 203 14.68 6.42 24.90
C GLN A 203 13.28 6.46 24.29
N ILE A 204 12.77 5.26 24.00
CA ILE A 204 11.46 5.03 23.38
C ILE A 204 10.76 3.88 24.09
N LYS A 205 9.44 3.78 23.92
CA LYS A 205 8.62 2.79 24.64
C LYS A 205 8.89 1.33 24.25
N ASP A 206 8.85 1.01 22.95
CA ASP A 206 9.05 -0.35 22.46
C ASP A 206 9.60 -0.39 21.03
N LEU A 207 10.85 -0.83 20.88
CA LEU A 207 11.51 -0.97 19.58
C LEU A 207 10.86 -2.02 18.66
N LYS A 208 10.08 -2.96 19.20
CA LYS A 208 9.38 -3.99 18.39
C LYS A 208 8.34 -3.38 17.45
N LEU A 209 7.84 -2.19 17.76
CA LEU A 209 6.85 -1.48 16.95
C LEU A 209 7.43 -0.93 15.63
N ALA A 210 8.75 -0.99 15.44
CA ALA A 210 9.42 -0.37 14.31
C ALA A 210 8.97 -0.90 12.92
N GLU A 211 8.57 -2.16 12.81
CA GLU A 211 8.07 -2.70 11.52
C GLU A 211 6.71 -2.09 11.16
N TRP A 212 5.83 -1.93 12.14
CA TRP A 212 4.55 -1.25 11.96
C TRP A 212 4.76 0.23 11.63
N GLY A 213 5.60 0.92 12.40
CA GLY A 213 5.95 2.31 12.12
C GLY A 213 6.52 2.51 10.72
N ARG A 214 7.39 1.60 10.25
CA ARG A 214 7.93 1.66 8.89
C ARG A 214 6.84 1.56 7.82
N LYS A 215 5.85 0.68 8.00
CA LYS A 215 4.72 0.54 7.06
C LYS A 215 3.91 1.84 6.99
N GLU A 216 3.66 2.49 8.12
CA GLU A 216 2.95 3.78 8.12
C GLU A 216 3.78 4.92 7.53
N ILE A 217 5.10 4.94 7.77
CA ILE A 217 6.00 5.92 7.16
C ILE A 217 5.97 5.80 5.63
N LEU A 218 6.03 4.58 5.08
CA LEU A 218 5.96 4.37 3.62
C LEU A 218 4.63 4.84 3.01
N LEU A 219 3.53 4.72 3.75
CA LEU A 219 2.24 5.28 3.33
C LEU A 219 2.26 6.82 3.40
N ALA A 220 2.79 7.38 4.48
CA ALA A 220 2.89 8.83 4.65
C ALA A 220 3.80 9.49 3.62
N GLU A 221 4.86 8.83 3.17
CA GLU A 221 5.71 9.33 2.07
C GLU A 221 4.91 9.59 0.78
N GLN A 222 3.87 8.80 0.49
CA GLN A 222 3.00 9.03 -0.68
C GLN A 222 2.12 10.29 -0.51
N GLU A 223 1.77 10.63 0.73
CA GLU A 223 0.93 11.78 1.08
C GLU A 223 1.75 13.03 1.44
N MET A 224 3.09 12.97 1.37
CA MET A 224 4.00 14.09 1.68
C MET A 224 4.89 14.46 0.47
N PRO A 225 4.30 14.76 -0.71
CA PRO A 225 5.06 14.98 -1.94
C PRO A 225 6.04 16.15 -1.86
N GLY A 226 5.78 17.15 -1.01
CA GLY A 226 6.71 18.27 -0.79
C GLY A 226 8.05 17.83 -0.20
N LEU A 227 8.04 16.96 0.83
CA LEU A 227 9.27 16.42 1.40
C LEU A 227 9.97 15.46 0.44
N MET A 228 9.20 14.64 -0.28
CA MET A 228 9.77 13.73 -1.27
C MET A 228 10.46 14.48 -2.42
N SER A 229 9.87 15.56 -2.92
CA SER A 229 10.49 16.40 -3.93
C SER A 229 11.80 17.05 -3.43
N LEU A 230 11.88 17.44 -2.16
CA LEU A 230 13.12 17.99 -1.58
C LEU A 230 14.21 16.93 -1.48
N ARG A 231 13.85 15.69 -1.14
CA ARG A 231 14.77 14.55 -1.13
C ARG A 231 15.38 14.33 -2.51
N ASP A 232 14.54 14.28 -3.54
CA ASP A 232 14.98 14.08 -4.93
C ASP A 232 15.86 15.25 -5.42
N GLN A 233 15.43 16.49 -5.16
CA GLN A 233 16.16 17.69 -5.59
C GLN A 233 17.58 17.78 -5.00
N PHE A 234 17.75 17.38 -3.75
CA PHE A 234 19.01 17.53 -3.01
C PHE A 234 19.71 16.20 -2.73
N GLU A 235 19.36 15.14 -3.48
CA GLU A 235 19.95 13.81 -3.34
C GLU A 235 21.48 13.85 -3.43
N THR A 236 22.01 14.64 -4.38
CA THR A 236 23.45 14.79 -4.64
C THR A 236 24.10 15.90 -3.81
N ASN A 237 23.42 17.03 -3.59
CA ASN A 237 24.02 18.26 -3.05
C ASN A 237 23.94 18.41 -1.52
N LYS A 238 23.48 17.38 -0.79
CA LYS A 238 23.50 17.23 0.70
C LYS A 238 23.71 18.55 1.49
N PRO A 239 22.75 19.50 1.46
CA PRO A 239 22.96 20.86 1.96
C PRO A 239 23.12 20.94 3.49
N LEU A 240 22.71 19.90 4.21
CA LEU A 240 22.79 19.81 5.66
C LEU A 240 23.92 18.87 6.13
N LYS A 241 24.88 18.56 5.25
CA LYS A 241 25.98 17.63 5.56
C LYS A 241 26.68 17.98 6.88
N GLU A 242 26.62 17.05 7.83
CA GLU A 242 27.24 17.12 9.17
C GLU A 242 26.68 18.23 10.08
N VAL A 243 25.55 18.86 9.70
CA VAL A 243 24.88 19.84 10.55
C VAL A 243 24.13 19.13 11.68
N ARG A 244 24.41 19.52 12.93
CA ARG A 244 23.74 18.95 14.12
C ARG A 244 22.39 19.63 14.34
N ILE A 245 21.30 18.86 14.29
CA ILE A 245 19.93 19.36 14.44
C ILE A 245 19.26 18.71 15.64
N THR A 246 18.77 19.52 16.57
CA THR A 246 17.82 19.08 17.60
C THR A 246 16.40 19.44 17.16
N GLY A 247 15.53 18.44 17.08
CA GLY A 247 14.09 18.66 16.89
C GLY A 247 13.32 18.53 18.21
N SER A 248 12.45 19.50 18.48
CA SER A 248 11.44 19.48 19.54
C SER A 248 10.08 19.68 18.87
N LEU A 249 9.50 18.58 18.40
CA LEU A 249 8.27 18.56 17.61
C LEU A 249 7.60 17.21 17.81
N HIS A 250 6.27 17.20 17.92
CA HIS A 250 5.44 16.00 18.05
C HIS A 250 6.02 14.78 17.31
N MET A 251 6.40 13.72 18.02
CA MET A 251 7.06 12.55 17.42
C MET A 251 6.05 11.62 16.72
N THR A 252 5.64 11.98 15.51
CA THR A 252 4.61 11.29 14.70
C THR A 252 5.17 10.60 13.45
N VAL A 253 4.34 9.84 12.73
CA VAL A 253 4.69 9.30 11.40
C VAL A 253 5.08 10.40 10.41
N GLN A 254 4.40 11.54 10.41
CA GLN A 254 4.72 12.68 9.53
C GLN A 254 6.09 13.26 9.89
N THR A 255 6.35 13.42 11.18
CA THR A 255 7.64 13.90 11.70
C THR A 255 8.76 12.91 11.39
N ALA A 256 8.49 11.61 11.38
CA ALA A 256 9.47 10.62 10.93
C ALA A 256 9.91 10.83 9.47
N VAL A 257 8.97 11.20 8.57
CA VAL A 257 9.31 11.57 7.19
C VAL A 257 10.15 12.85 7.14
N LEU A 258 9.86 13.84 7.98
CA LEU A 258 10.69 15.05 8.12
C LEU A 258 12.11 14.71 8.60
N ILE A 259 12.24 13.93 9.68
CA ILE A 259 13.52 13.48 10.24
C ILE A 259 14.36 12.78 9.16
N GLU A 260 13.77 11.80 8.46
CA GLU A 260 14.47 11.06 7.41
C GLU A 260 14.84 11.94 6.23
N THR A 261 14.06 12.98 5.95
CA THR A 261 14.42 14.01 4.96
C THR A 261 15.66 14.78 5.40
N LEU A 262 15.69 15.29 6.64
CA LEU A 262 16.85 16.03 7.18
C LEU A 262 18.12 15.16 7.15
N VAL A 263 18.03 13.89 7.56
CA VAL A 263 19.13 12.92 7.48
C VAL A 263 19.57 12.70 6.03
N MET A 264 18.62 12.53 5.11
CA MET A 264 18.94 12.37 3.69
C MET A 264 19.62 13.61 3.10
N LEU A 265 19.29 14.80 3.58
CA LEU A 265 19.97 16.05 3.23
C LEU A 265 21.35 16.20 3.90
N GLY A 266 21.74 15.26 4.78
CA GLY A 266 23.07 15.13 5.35
C GLY A 266 23.18 15.46 6.85
N ALA A 267 22.08 15.80 7.53
CA ALA A 267 22.09 16.25 8.92
C ALA A 267 22.37 15.11 9.92
N ASP A 268 22.99 15.47 11.05
CA ASP A 268 23.07 14.64 12.27
C ASP A 268 21.94 15.05 13.21
N VAL A 269 20.91 14.22 13.30
CA VAL A 269 19.63 14.58 13.92
C VAL A 269 19.48 13.92 15.30
N ARG A 270 18.92 14.64 16.27
CA ARG A 270 18.40 14.12 17.55
C ARG A 270 17.01 14.70 17.79
N TRP A 271 16.09 13.91 18.34
CA TRP A 271 14.68 14.32 18.42
C TRP A 271 14.04 14.06 19.77
N ALA A 272 13.24 15.01 20.24
CA ALA A 272 12.29 14.87 21.34
C ALA A 272 10.90 15.33 20.86
N SER A 273 9.85 14.86 21.53
CA SER A 273 8.50 15.38 21.32
C SER A 273 8.35 16.76 21.97
N CYS A 274 7.45 17.60 21.49
CA CYS A 274 7.05 18.86 22.16
C CYS A 274 5.77 18.70 23.02
N ASN A 275 5.24 17.47 23.14
CA ASN A 275 4.08 17.20 23.99
C ASN A 275 4.02 15.74 24.46
N ILE A 276 3.79 15.56 25.76
CA ILE A 276 3.78 14.29 26.49
C ILE A 276 2.80 13.21 25.96
N PHE A 277 1.76 13.59 25.22
CA PHE A 277 0.75 12.65 24.69
C PHE A 277 0.77 12.49 23.17
N SER A 278 1.59 13.28 22.47
CA SER A 278 1.55 13.36 21.01
C SER A 278 2.40 12.31 20.29
N THR A 279 3.33 11.68 21.00
CA THR A 279 4.23 10.67 20.43
C THR A 279 3.44 9.48 19.90
N GLN A 280 3.77 9.03 18.70
CA GLN A 280 3.37 7.75 18.14
C GLN A 280 4.51 6.76 18.33
N ASP A 281 4.35 5.86 19.29
CA ASP A 281 5.42 4.96 19.76
C ASP A 281 6.01 4.11 18.61
N HIS A 282 5.19 3.71 17.64
CA HIS A 282 5.63 2.97 16.46
C HIS A 282 6.46 3.82 15.49
N ALA A 283 6.12 5.11 15.31
CA ALA A 283 6.92 6.03 14.51
C ALA A 283 8.30 6.27 15.15
N ALA A 284 8.33 6.54 16.46
CA ALA A 284 9.57 6.67 17.21
C ALA A 284 10.45 5.40 17.08
N ALA A 285 9.86 4.22 17.23
CA ALA A 285 10.55 2.95 17.05
C ALA A 285 11.14 2.76 15.63
N ALA A 286 10.40 3.17 14.59
CA ALA A 286 10.84 3.02 13.21
C ALA A 286 12.01 3.95 12.84
N VAL A 287 11.99 5.18 13.36
CA VAL A 287 13.09 6.16 13.19
C VAL A 287 14.35 5.69 13.93
N VAL A 288 14.18 5.20 15.15
CA VAL A 288 15.29 4.65 15.96
C VAL A 288 15.88 3.39 15.35
N LYS A 289 15.07 2.52 14.75
CA LYS A 289 15.57 1.30 14.11
C LYS A 289 16.36 1.61 12.83
N GLY A 290 16.01 2.67 12.12
CA GLY A 290 16.57 3.01 10.82
C GLY A 290 16.25 1.96 9.73
N THR A 291 16.85 2.13 8.56
CA THR A 291 16.76 1.21 7.42
C THR A 291 18.14 1.04 6.76
N THR A 292 18.21 0.34 5.63
CA THR A 292 19.42 0.33 4.79
C THR A 292 19.73 1.70 4.18
N ASN A 293 18.71 2.54 4.01
CA ASN A 293 18.81 3.85 3.35
C ASN A 293 18.92 5.00 4.37
N TYR A 294 18.44 4.78 5.60
CA TYR A 294 18.43 5.80 6.67
C TYR A 294 19.14 5.27 7.91
N SER A 295 20.15 6.01 8.38
CA SER A 295 20.81 5.71 9.65
C SER A 295 19.84 5.81 10.83
N SER A 296 20.09 4.99 11.87
CA SER A 296 19.40 5.10 13.17
C SER A 296 19.53 6.52 13.73
N VAL A 297 18.40 7.14 14.06
CA VAL A 297 18.36 8.48 14.66
C VAL A 297 18.02 8.37 16.16
N PRO A 298 18.75 9.06 17.06
CA PRO A 298 18.37 9.19 18.46
C PRO A 298 17.02 9.88 18.66
N VAL A 299 16.05 9.16 19.23
CA VAL A 299 14.74 9.71 19.62
C VAL A 299 14.54 9.49 21.11
N PHE A 300 14.06 10.53 21.78
CA PHE A 300 13.80 10.63 23.22
C PHE A 300 12.34 11.01 23.42
N ALA A 301 11.44 10.04 23.19
CA ALA A 301 10.01 10.30 23.22
C ALA A 301 9.19 9.00 23.37
N TRP A 302 8.11 9.04 24.13
CA TRP A 302 7.03 8.05 24.14
C TRP A 302 5.69 8.66 24.50
N LYS A 303 4.60 7.95 24.23
CA LYS A 303 3.27 8.41 24.58
C LYS A 303 2.99 8.22 26.06
N GLY A 304 2.65 9.31 26.74
CA GLY A 304 2.31 9.34 28.17
C GLY A 304 3.50 9.63 29.08
N GLU A 305 4.43 10.47 28.64
CA GLU A 305 5.50 11.01 29.49
C GLU A 305 4.92 11.80 30.67
N THR A 306 5.64 11.83 31.79
CA THR A 306 5.46 12.84 32.83
C THR A 306 6.10 14.16 32.41
N VAL A 307 5.72 15.26 33.04
CA VAL A 307 6.32 16.58 32.79
C VAL A 307 7.83 16.59 33.11
N ALA A 308 8.24 15.86 34.15
CA ALA A 308 9.66 15.68 34.48
C ALA A 308 10.43 14.94 33.38
N GLU A 309 9.87 13.82 32.89
CA GLU A 309 10.47 13.04 31.81
C GLU A 309 10.57 13.86 30.52
N TYR A 310 9.53 14.63 30.19
CA TYR A 310 9.51 15.51 29.02
C TYR A 310 10.74 16.43 28.93
N TRP A 311 11.00 17.19 30.00
CA TRP A 311 12.15 18.09 30.06
C TRP A 311 13.49 17.33 30.04
N ASP A 312 13.59 16.21 30.77
CA ASP A 312 14.80 15.38 30.79
C ASP A 312 15.09 14.77 29.40
N LEU A 313 14.07 14.40 28.64
CA LEU A 313 14.18 13.88 27.27
C LEU A 313 14.55 14.97 26.27
N LEU A 314 13.95 16.16 26.39
CA LEU A 314 14.32 17.32 25.58
C LEU A 314 15.80 17.67 25.77
N TRP A 315 16.28 17.66 27.01
CA TRP A 315 17.70 17.83 27.31
C TRP A 315 18.58 16.76 26.64
N GLN A 316 18.16 15.49 26.66
CA GLN A 316 18.89 14.43 25.96
C GLN A 316 18.93 14.63 24.44
N ALA A 317 17.87 15.14 23.83
CA ALA A 317 17.86 15.51 22.42
C ALA A 317 18.78 16.73 22.13
N PHE A 318 18.85 17.68 23.06
CA PHE A 318 19.72 18.87 22.96
C PHE A 318 21.21 18.54 23.16
N SER A 319 21.53 17.55 24.01
CA SER A 319 22.90 17.19 24.34
C SER A 319 23.52 16.23 23.30
N PHE A 320 24.38 16.75 22.44
CA PHE A 320 25.15 15.94 21.48
C PHE A 320 26.42 15.35 22.12
N PRO A 321 26.94 14.22 21.58
CA PRO A 321 28.16 13.61 22.08
C PRO A 321 29.34 14.57 22.16
N ARG A 322 30.25 14.33 23.12
CA ARG A 322 31.41 15.20 23.43
C ARG A 322 31.03 16.57 24.02
N ASN A 323 29.92 16.64 24.76
CA ASN A 323 29.41 17.85 25.39
C ASN A 323 29.14 18.99 24.39
N MET A 324 28.71 18.63 23.19
CA MET A 324 28.35 19.56 22.12
C MET A 324 26.84 19.86 22.18
N GLY A 325 26.43 21.01 21.64
CA GLY A 325 25.03 21.34 21.38
C GLY A 325 24.64 21.23 19.90
N PRO A 326 23.36 21.46 19.56
CA PRO A 326 22.91 21.59 18.19
C PRO A 326 23.50 22.83 17.51
N GLN A 327 23.56 22.79 16.19
CA GLN A 327 23.83 23.97 15.35
C GLN A 327 22.54 24.57 14.80
N LEU A 328 21.46 23.79 14.70
CA LEU A 328 20.13 24.27 14.35
C LEU A 328 19.08 23.61 15.24
N ILE A 329 18.01 24.34 15.52
CA ILE A 329 16.83 23.84 16.23
C ILE A 329 15.63 23.85 15.27
N VAL A 330 14.89 22.74 15.25
CA VAL A 330 13.53 22.68 14.69
C VAL A 330 12.57 22.62 15.87
N ASP A 331 11.75 23.65 16.05
CA ASP A 331 10.93 23.83 17.26
C ASP A 331 9.43 23.97 16.90
N ASP A 332 8.59 23.46 17.79
CA ASP A 332 7.14 23.51 17.74
C ASP A 332 6.67 23.82 19.16
N GLY A 333 6.39 25.10 19.40
CA GLY A 333 5.99 25.66 20.69
C GLY A 333 7.07 26.49 21.40
N GLY A 334 8.30 26.44 20.90
CA GLY A 334 9.42 27.23 21.40
C GLY A 334 10.07 26.71 22.67
N ASP A 335 9.85 25.44 23.05
CA ASP A 335 10.38 24.88 24.30
C ASP A 335 11.89 24.58 24.22
N ALA A 336 12.40 24.16 23.06
CA ALA A 336 13.85 23.98 22.89
C ALA A 336 14.57 25.34 22.88
N ALA A 337 13.99 26.34 22.22
CA ALA A 337 14.47 27.72 22.25
C ALA A 337 14.40 28.29 23.68
N LEU A 338 13.32 28.05 24.42
CA LEU A 338 13.16 28.48 25.81
C LEU A 338 14.23 27.89 26.72
N LEU A 339 14.46 26.57 26.62
CA LEU A 339 15.48 25.86 27.38
C LEU A 339 16.87 26.46 27.17
N PHE A 340 17.23 26.74 25.91
CA PHE A 340 18.50 27.38 25.56
C PHE A 340 18.64 28.79 26.16
N HIS A 341 17.65 29.66 25.97
CA HIS A 341 17.72 31.03 26.45
C HIS A 341 17.75 31.10 27.98
N LYS A 342 16.89 30.34 28.67
CA LYS A 342 16.88 30.29 30.14
C LYS A 342 18.16 29.66 30.71
N GLY A 343 18.75 28.71 29.99
CA GLY A 343 20.07 28.18 30.30
C GLY A 343 21.18 29.24 30.25
N CYS A 344 21.25 30.03 29.17
CA CYS A 344 22.19 31.15 29.08
C CYS A 344 21.94 32.21 30.15
N GLU A 345 20.67 32.60 30.38
CA GLU A 345 20.30 33.57 31.43
C GLU A 345 20.78 33.10 32.82
N LEU A 346 20.66 31.81 33.13
CA LEU A 346 21.15 31.22 34.37
C LEU A 346 22.68 31.28 34.46
N GLU A 347 23.39 30.93 33.38
CA GLU A 347 24.85 31.02 33.34
C GLU A 347 25.36 32.47 33.40
N ASP A 348 24.57 33.44 32.93
CA ASP A 348 24.81 34.88 33.05
C ASP A 348 24.46 35.44 34.46
N GLY A 349 23.96 34.59 35.37
CA GLY A 349 23.74 34.91 36.78
C GLY A 349 22.28 35.18 37.19
N SER A 350 21.31 34.94 36.30
CA SER A 350 19.88 35.10 36.62
C SER A 350 19.46 34.22 37.81
N GLN A 351 18.68 34.81 38.73
CA GLN A 351 18.12 34.11 39.89
C GLN A 351 16.71 33.57 39.62
N TRP A 352 16.20 33.64 38.39
CA TRP A 352 14.84 33.22 38.03
C TRP A 352 14.52 31.77 38.46
N VAL A 353 15.51 30.88 38.42
CA VAL A 353 15.33 29.48 38.85
C VAL A 353 15.06 29.32 40.35
N GLU A 354 15.36 30.33 41.17
CA GLU A 354 15.06 30.37 42.60
C GLU A 354 13.70 31.00 42.92
N GLU A 355 13.03 31.61 41.93
CA GLU A 355 11.69 32.17 42.09
C GLU A 355 10.61 31.07 42.09
N ASP A 356 9.46 31.36 42.74
CA ASP A 356 8.32 30.46 42.76
C ASP A 356 7.84 30.11 41.33
N SER A 357 7.43 28.87 41.12
CA SER A 357 6.95 28.39 39.82
C SER A 357 5.45 28.63 39.66
N HIS A 358 5.01 29.09 38.49
CA HIS A 358 3.59 29.32 38.25
C HIS A 358 2.81 28.03 37.95
N ASN A 359 3.48 27.04 37.37
CA ASN A 359 2.91 25.73 37.03
C ASN A 359 3.95 24.60 37.13
N GLU A 360 3.50 23.36 36.91
CA GLU A 360 4.35 22.16 36.97
C GLU A 360 5.41 22.15 35.86
N ASP A 361 5.07 22.59 34.64
CA ASP A 361 6.00 22.69 33.51
C ASP A 361 7.20 23.61 33.84
N GLU A 362 6.94 24.79 34.41
CA GLU A 362 7.98 25.73 34.83
C GLU A 362 8.81 25.16 35.99
N HIS A 363 8.16 24.48 36.94
CA HIS A 363 8.84 23.85 38.07
C HIS A 363 9.88 22.83 37.60
N GLU A 364 9.49 21.94 36.69
CA GLU A 364 10.36 20.90 36.16
C GLU A 364 11.46 21.47 35.24
N LEU A 365 11.18 22.53 34.47
CA LEU A 365 12.21 23.26 33.73
C LEU A 365 13.27 23.87 34.67
N LYS A 366 12.83 24.56 35.73
CA LYS A 366 13.75 25.13 36.73
C LYS A 366 14.59 24.04 37.41
N ARG A 367 13.98 22.90 37.77
CA ARG A 367 14.68 21.72 38.30
C ARG A 367 15.77 21.26 37.33
N LEU A 368 15.43 21.05 36.07
CA LEU A 368 16.37 20.59 35.05
C LEU A 368 17.54 21.57 34.87
N LEU A 369 17.27 22.86 34.75
CA LEU A 369 18.31 23.89 34.58
C LEU A 369 19.30 23.91 35.76
N LYS A 370 18.82 23.81 36.99
CA LYS A 370 19.69 23.67 38.18
C LYS A 370 20.56 22.43 38.11
N GLN A 371 20.01 21.29 37.67
CA GLN A 371 20.77 20.05 37.51
C GLN A 371 21.85 20.15 36.42
N ILE A 372 21.54 20.78 35.29
CA ILE A 372 22.49 21.02 34.20
C ILE A 372 23.61 21.95 34.68
N PHE A 373 23.26 23.08 35.29
CA PHE A 373 24.22 24.07 35.79
C PHE A 373 25.15 23.50 36.87
N ALA A 374 24.63 22.67 37.78
CA ALA A 374 25.44 22.00 38.80
C ALA A 374 26.42 20.98 38.20
N ARG A 375 26.07 20.38 37.04
CA ARG A 375 26.92 19.41 36.33
C ARG A 375 27.96 20.10 35.45
N ASP A 376 27.57 21.16 34.76
CA ASP A 376 28.41 21.94 33.85
C ASP A 376 27.85 23.36 33.73
N SER A 377 28.50 24.30 34.44
CA SER A 377 28.06 25.70 34.54
C SER A 377 28.41 26.56 33.31
N SER A 378 28.83 25.94 32.20
CA SER A 378 29.22 26.63 30.97
C SER A 378 28.70 25.92 29.73
N PHE A 379 27.73 25.01 29.89
CA PHE A 379 27.20 24.22 28.81
C PHE A 379 26.48 25.09 27.78
N TRP A 380 25.66 26.03 28.21
CA TRP A 380 24.82 26.83 27.32
C TRP A 380 25.63 27.89 26.58
N HIS A 381 26.60 28.55 27.24
CA HIS A 381 27.56 29.43 26.58
C HIS A 381 28.35 28.74 25.49
N ARG A 382 28.79 27.48 25.70
CA ARG A 382 29.45 26.71 24.63
C ARG A 382 28.51 26.39 23.47
N CYS A 383 27.25 26.04 23.76
CA CYS A 383 26.27 25.81 22.70
C CYS A 383 26.00 27.07 21.87
N LYS A 384 25.99 28.24 22.51
CA LYS A 384 25.78 29.54 21.87
C LYS A 384 26.81 29.86 20.78
N GLU A 385 28.04 29.35 20.89
CA GLU A 385 29.09 29.58 19.87
C GLU A 385 28.76 28.92 18.52
N ASP A 386 28.10 27.76 18.57
CA ASP A 386 27.83 26.91 17.40
C ASP A 386 26.40 27.03 16.87
N LEU A 387 25.44 27.44 17.71
CA LEU A 387 24.03 27.53 17.37
C LEU A 387 23.75 28.67 16.38
N ARG A 388 23.26 28.33 15.20
CA ARG A 388 23.05 29.26 14.06
C ARG A 388 21.63 29.78 13.92
N GLY A 389 20.64 29.09 14.50
CA GLY A 389 19.27 29.56 14.50
C GLY A 389 18.24 28.49 14.83
N VAL A 390 16.99 28.93 14.90
CA VAL A 390 15.79 28.12 15.15
C VAL A 390 14.76 28.33 14.04
N SER A 391 14.09 27.26 13.61
CA SER A 391 12.88 27.35 12.79
C SER A 391 11.67 26.94 13.62
N GLU A 392 10.71 27.85 13.80
CA GLU A 392 9.54 27.65 14.68
C GLU A 392 8.25 27.52 13.87
N GLU A 393 7.50 26.44 14.12
CA GLU A 393 6.34 26.03 13.35
C GLU A 393 5.01 26.62 13.85
N THR A 394 4.91 27.07 15.10
CA THR A 394 3.62 27.46 15.70
C THR A 394 3.47 28.93 16.02
N THR A 395 2.23 29.41 15.99
CA THR A 395 1.88 30.78 16.39
C THR A 395 2.40 31.11 17.79
N THR A 396 2.33 30.16 18.72
CA THR A 396 2.71 30.39 20.11
C THR A 396 4.22 30.47 20.31
N GLY A 397 4.99 29.58 19.68
CA GLY A 397 6.45 29.70 19.70
C GLY A 397 6.92 30.98 19.00
N VAL A 398 6.29 31.37 17.89
CA VAL A 398 6.57 32.63 17.19
C VAL A 398 6.31 33.84 18.09
N LEU A 399 5.21 33.85 18.86
CA LEU A 399 4.93 34.93 19.81
C LEU A 399 6.01 35.03 20.89
N ARG A 400 6.48 33.90 21.43
CA ARG A 400 7.60 33.88 22.40
C ARG A 400 8.89 34.45 21.79
N LEU A 401 9.16 34.15 20.52
CA LEU A 401 10.32 34.67 19.81
C LEU A 401 10.21 36.18 19.56
N HIS A 402 9.05 36.68 19.14
CA HIS A 402 8.81 38.11 18.99
C HIS A 402 8.89 38.86 20.32
N GLN A 403 8.34 38.31 21.41
CA GLN A 403 8.48 38.92 22.72
C GLN A 403 9.96 39.09 23.10
N ARG A 404 10.79 38.07 22.86
CA ARG A 404 12.24 38.16 23.10
C ARG A 404 12.95 39.13 22.16
N GLU A 405 12.51 39.24 20.91
CA GLU A 405 13.02 40.22 19.96
C GLU A 405 12.71 41.66 20.42
N GLU A 406 11.48 41.92 20.84
CA GLU A 406 11.04 43.21 21.40
C GLU A 406 11.79 43.57 22.69
N GLU A 407 12.04 42.57 23.55
CA GLU A 407 12.84 42.69 24.76
C GLU A 407 14.36 42.76 24.51
N ASN A 408 14.81 42.66 23.24
CA ASN A 408 16.23 42.54 22.86
C ASN A 408 16.98 41.40 23.57
N SER A 409 16.26 40.32 23.92
CA SER A 409 16.78 39.14 24.61
C SER A 409 16.90 37.90 23.72
N LEU A 410 16.55 38.00 22.43
CA LEU A 410 16.70 36.93 21.45
C LEU A 410 18.18 36.70 21.11
N LEU A 411 18.70 35.52 21.45
CA LEU A 411 20.13 35.19 21.37
C LEU A 411 20.55 34.57 20.03
N ILE A 412 19.60 34.06 19.25
CA ILE A 412 19.85 33.36 17.98
C ILE A 412 18.85 33.81 16.90
N PRO A 413 19.23 33.78 15.60
CA PRO A 413 18.29 34.02 14.52
C PRO A 413 17.12 33.05 14.54
N ALA A 414 15.92 33.54 14.23
CA ALA A 414 14.71 32.74 14.17
C ALA A 414 14.02 32.85 12.80
N ILE A 415 13.55 31.72 12.27
CA ILE A 415 12.69 31.65 11.09
C ILE A 415 11.29 31.33 11.56
N ASN A 416 10.36 32.26 11.33
CA ASN A 416 8.93 32.05 11.51
C ASN A 416 8.39 31.20 10.34
N VAL A 417 8.24 29.90 10.57
CA VAL A 417 7.65 28.98 9.59
C VAL A 417 6.13 29.06 9.64
N ASN A 418 5.53 29.32 10.81
CA ASN A 418 4.09 29.38 11.01
C ASN A 418 3.40 30.31 10.00
N ASP A 419 3.94 31.51 9.80
CA ASP A 419 3.33 32.56 8.99
C ASP A 419 3.61 32.41 7.50
N SER A 420 4.32 31.35 7.09
CA SER A 420 4.30 30.91 5.70
C SER A 420 2.86 30.65 5.28
N VAL A 421 2.44 31.15 4.11
CA VAL A 421 1.07 30.99 3.61
C VAL A 421 0.69 29.51 3.51
N THR A 422 1.61 28.69 3.04
CA THR A 422 1.45 27.23 2.90
C THR A 422 1.39 26.49 4.24
N LYS A 423 1.77 27.12 5.35
CA LYS A 423 1.62 26.57 6.70
C LYS A 423 0.33 27.08 7.33
N SER A 424 0.25 28.37 7.64
CA SER A 424 -0.87 28.99 8.36
C SER A 424 -2.25 28.76 7.72
N LYS A 425 -2.35 28.72 6.38
CA LYS A 425 -3.63 28.53 5.67
C LYS A 425 -3.97 27.08 5.37
N PHE A 426 -3.04 26.15 5.54
CA PHE A 426 -3.28 24.73 5.30
C PHE A 426 -3.32 23.93 6.58
N ASP A 427 -2.23 23.93 7.35
CA ASP A 427 -2.12 23.15 8.59
C ASP A 427 -3.16 23.63 9.62
N ASN A 428 -3.12 24.92 9.98
CA ASN A 428 -4.00 25.44 11.03
C ASN A 428 -5.49 25.42 10.61
N LEU A 429 -5.81 25.61 9.32
CA LEU A 429 -7.20 25.65 8.84
C LEU A 429 -7.72 24.26 8.48
N TYR A 430 -7.13 23.65 7.45
CA TYR A 430 -7.60 22.35 6.93
C TYR A 430 -7.19 21.20 7.83
N GLY A 431 -5.99 21.24 8.42
CA GLY A 431 -5.55 20.23 9.39
C GLY A 431 -6.49 20.16 10.58
N CYS A 432 -6.84 21.29 11.20
CA CYS A 432 -7.79 21.33 12.31
C CYS A 432 -9.22 20.97 11.89
N ARG A 433 -9.63 21.29 10.64
CA ARG A 433 -10.94 20.88 10.10
C ARG A 433 -11.10 19.36 10.06
N GLU A 434 -10.07 18.62 9.67
CA GLU A 434 -10.13 17.15 9.62
C GLU A 434 -9.92 16.53 11.01
N SER A 435 -8.98 17.05 11.80
CA SER A 435 -8.51 16.39 13.02
C SER A 435 -9.34 16.68 14.29
N LEU A 436 -10.00 17.84 14.39
CA LEU A 436 -10.84 18.17 15.56
C LEU A 436 -11.92 17.11 15.79
N ILE A 437 -12.70 16.87 14.74
CA ILE A 437 -13.88 16.01 14.83
C ILE A 437 -13.49 14.55 15.03
N ASP A 438 -12.37 14.12 14.44
CA ASP A 438 -11.78 12.81 14.67
C ASP A 438 -11.41 12.64 16.16
N GLY A 439 -10.75 13.63 16.77
CA GLY A 439 -10.43 13.63 18.20
C GLY A 439 -11.66 13.51 19.10
N ILE A 440 -12.68 14.35 18.86
CA ILE A 440 -13.93 14.32 19.64
C ILE A 440 -14.64 12.97 19.48
N LYS A 441 -14.73 12.44 18.25
CA LYS A 441 -15.38 11.15 17.97
C LYS A 441 -14.65 9.99 18.60
N ARG A 442 -13.33 9.89 18.46
CA ARG A 442 -12.56 8.82 19.11
C ARG A 442 -12.65 8.88 20.63
N ALA A 443 -12.71 10.08 21.19
CA ALA A 443 -12.85 10.26 22.62
C ALA A 443 -14.22 9.82 23.15
N THR A 444 -15.30 10.21 22.48
CA THR A 444 -16.65 10.19 23.07
C THR A 444 -17.71 9.43 22.28
N ASP A 445 -17.45 9.11 21.01
CA ASP A 445 -18.40 8.55 20.04
C ASP A 445 -19.71 9.35 19.94
N VAL A 446 -19.69 10.61 20.37
CA VAL A 446 -20.90 11.42 20.52
C VAL A 446 -21.46 11.81 19.15
N MET A 447 -22.80 11.83 19.06
CA MET A 447 -23.50 12.44 17.92
C MET A 447 -23.28 13.95 17.93
N ILE A 448 -22.89 14.50 16.78
CA ILE A 448 -22.56 15.93 16.62
C ILE A 448 -23.75 16.70 16.04
N ALA A 449 -24.50 16.07 15.13
CA ALA A 449 -25.67 16.66 14.52
C ALA A 449 -26.71 17.08 15.58
N GLY A 450 -27.20 18.31 15.46
CA GLY A 450 -28.17 18.91 16.39
C GLY A 450 -27.59 19.43 17.71
N LYS A 451 -26.31 19.17 18.01
CA LYS A 451 -25.67 19.72 19.22
C LYS A 451 -25.31 21.19 19.06
N THR A 452 -25.37 21.92 20.16
CA THR A 452 -24.85 23.28 20.25
C THR A 452 -23.38 23.23 20.62
N VAL A 453 -22.51 23.81 19.79
CA VAL A 453 -21.07 23.79 19.99
C VAL A 453 -20.53 25.20 20.03
N VAL A 454 -19.75 25.52 21.06
CA VAL A 454 -19.07 26.80 21.21
C VAL A 454 -17.61 26.63 20.82
N VAL A 455 -17.16 27.38 19.83
CA VAL A 455 -15.75 27.48 19.43
C VAL A 455 -15.23 28.83 19.91
N CYS A 456 -14.27 28.81 20.82
CA CYS A 456 -13.62 30.01 21.35
C CYS A 456 -12.38 30.34 20.51
N GLY A 457 -12.39 31.48 19.85
CA GLY A 457 -11.39 31.92 18.87
C GLY A 457 -11.80 31.62 17.43
N TYR A 458 -11.65 32.59 16.53
CA TYR A 458 -11.99 32.45 15.09
C TYR A 458 -10.83 32.82 14.17
N GLY A 459 -9.60 32.56 14.63
CA GLY A 459 -8.40 32.52 13.79
C GLY A 459 -8.43 31.36 12.78
N ASN A 460 -7.29 31.01 12.18
CA ASN A 460 -7.25 29.92 11.18
C ASN A 460 -7.71 28.57 11.79
N VAL A 461 -7.29 28.25 13.03
CA VAL A 461 -7.74 27.05 13.76
C VAL A 461 -9.24 27.08 14.00
N GLY A 462 -9.75 28.15 14.62
CA GLY A 462 -11.17 28.33 14.91
C GLY A 462 -12.07 28.23 13.68
N LYS A 463 -11.66 28.79 12.54
CA LYS A 463 -12.35 28.64 11.26
C LYS A 463 -12.44 27.18 10.82
N GLY A 464 -11.35 26.42 10.92
CA GLY A 464 -11.32 25.00 10.57
C GLY A 464 -12.25 24.19 11.46
N CYS A 465 -12.21 24.44 12.76
CA CYS A 465 -13.07 23.85 13.77
C CYS A 465 -14.56 24.10 13.48
N ALA A 466 -14.92 25.35 13.22
CA ALA A 466 -16.31 25.75 12.95
C ALA A 466 -16.85 25.15 11.66
N GLN A 467 -16.02 25.07 10.60
CA GLN A 467 -16.39 24.42 9.34
C GLN A 467 -16.62 22.91 9.54
N SER A 468 -15.73 22.24 10.26
CA SER A 468 -15.82 20.81 10.57
C SER A 468 -17.11 20.48 11.30
N LEU A 469 -17.36 21.15 12.42
CA LEU A 469 -18.51 20.90 13.28
C LEU A 469 -19.84 21.21 12.57
N ARG A 470 -19.89 22.30 11.79
CA ARG A 470 -21.06 22.61 10.97
C ARG A 470 -21.32 21.57 9.88
N GLY A 471 -20.26 21.05 9.24
CA GLY A 471 -20.37 19.97 8.26
C GLY A 471 -20.99 18.69 8.84
N TYR A 472 -20.83 18.45 10.14
CA TYR A 472 -21.49 17.37 10.88
C TYR A 472 -22.88 17.73 11.43
N GLY A 473 -23.45 18.88 11.06
CA GLY A 473 -24.79 19.31 11.44
C GLY A 473 -24.90 19.93 12.84
N ALA A 474 -23.80 20.37 13.45
CA ALA A 474 -23.84 21.11 14.71
C ALA A 474 -24.33 22.56 14.54
N ARG A 475 -25.01 23.08 15.56
CA ARG A 475 -25.27 24.52 15.72
C ARG A 475 -24.04 25.17 16.35
N VAL A 476 -23.18 25.75 15.51
CA VAL A 476 -21.91 26.34 15.95
C VAL A 476 -22.09 27.81 16.35
N ILE A 477 -21.54 28.16 17.51
CA ILE A 477 -21.47 29.52 18.07
C ILE A 477 -19.99 29.85 18.25
N ILE A 478 -19.61 31.07 17.89
CA ILE A 478 -18.24 31.57 18.02
C ILE A 478 -18.14 32.55 19.20
N SER A 479 -17.09 32.42 20.00
CA SER A 479 -16.69 33.46 20.96
C SER A 479 -15.40 34.10 20.47
N GLU A 480 -15.41 35.41 20.27
CA GLU A 480 -14.26 36.18 19.76
C GLU A 480 -14.14 37.54 20.48
N SER A 481 -12.90 37.93 20.74
CA SER A 481 -12.47 39.27 21.13
C SER A 481 -12.09 40.15 19.92
N ASP A 482 -11.57 39.57 18.83
CA ASP A 482 -11.20 40.33 17.63
C ASP A 482 -12.46 40.63 16.78
N PRO A 483 -12.77 41.91 16.53
CA PRO A 483 -13.99 42.30 15.80
C PRO A 483 -13.98 41.91 14.32
N ILE A 484 -12.81 41.79 13.69
CA ILE A 484 -12.67 41.37 12.29
C ILE A 484 -12.97 39.87 12.18
N CYS A 485 -12.37 39.06 13.05
CA CYS A 485 -12.65 37.62 13.11
C CYS A 485 -14.12 37.35 13.48
N ALA A 486 -14.68 38.11 14.43
CA ALA A 486 -16.11 38.06 14.75
C ALA A 486 -16.99 38.38 13.54
N LEU A 487 -16.68 39.44 12.79
CA LEU A 487 -17.42 39.82 11.59
C LEU A 487 -17.35 38.71 10.53
N GLN A 488 -16.18 38.09 10.33
CA GLN A 488 -16.02 36.94 9.44
C GLN A 488 -16.94 35.78 9.84
N ALA A 489 -16.98 35.43 11.12
CA ALA A 489 -17.87 34.38 11.64
C ALA A 489 -19.35 34.68 11.35
N LEU A 490 -19.78 35.94 11.56
CA LEU A 490 -21.15 36.37 11.26
C LEU A 490 -21.46 36.26 9.76
N MET A 491 -20.52 36.64 8.89
CA MET A 491 -20.70 36.55 7.43
C MET A 491 -20.80 35.11 6.94
N GLU A 492 -20.15 34.16 7.63
CA GLU A 492 -20.30 32.73 7.36
C GLU A 492 -21.60 32.16 7.97
N GLY A 493 -22.36 32.94 8.73
CA GLY A 493 -23.65 32.55 9.33
C GLY A 493 -23.55 31.89 10.70
N TYR A 494 -22.43 32.07 11.41
CA TYR A 494 -22.29 31.66 12.81
C TYR A 494 -22.77 32.76 13.75
N ALA A 495 -23.40 32.40 14.87
CA ALA A 495 -23.69 33.38 15.92
C ALA A 495 -22.40 33.70 16.69
N VAL A 496 -22.14 34.99 16.95
CA VAL A 496 -21.03 35.43 17.81
C VAL A 496 -21.57 35.84 19.18
N LYS A 497 -21.12 35.17 20.24
CA LYS A 497 -21.60 35.36 21.61
C LYS A 497 -20.47 35.14 22.63
N SER A 498 -20.55 35.78 23.79
CA SER A 498 -19.62 35.50 24.90
C SER A 498 -19.91 34.12 25.50
N VAL A 499 -18.87 33.44 25.99
CA VAL A 499 -19.00 32.13 26.66
C VAL A 499 -20.04 32.18 27.80
N ASP A 500 -20.00 33.22 28.64
CA ASP A 500 -20.96 33.41 29.75
C ASP A 500 -22.42 33.39 29.31
N SER A 501 -22.72 33.92 28.13
CA SER A 501 -24.10 34.00 27.62
C SER A 501 -24.64 32.67 27.09
N VAL A 502 -23.77 31.70 26.78
CA VAL A 502 -24.12 30.43 26.14
C VAL A 502 -23.72 29.20 26.92
N VAL A 503 -23.02 29.37 28.05
CA VAL A 503 -22.47 28.26 28.85
C VAL A 503 -23.53 27.24 29.28
N HIS A 504 -24.77 27.69 29.49
CA HIS A 504 -25.90 26.84 29.91
C HIS A 504 -26.58 26.10 28.74
N GLU A 505 -26.38 26.54 27.48
CA GLU A 505 -27.06 25.97 26.30
C GLU A 505 -26.17 25.10 25.42
N ALA A 506 -24.84 25.17 25.59
CA ALA A 506 -23.89 24.42 24.79
C ALA A 506 -23.65 23.00 25.31
N ASP A 507 -23.42 22.07 24.38
CA ASP A 507 -23.13 20.66 24.66
C ASP A 507 -21.63 20.35 24.53
N ILE A 508 -20.91 21.11 23.69
CA ILE A 508 -19.48 20.95 23.43
C ILE A 508 -18.81 22.33 23.43
N PHE A 509 -17.64 22.43 24.07
CA PHE A 509 -16.78 23.60 24.09
C PHE A 509 -15.41 23.24 23.50
N VAL A 510 -14.96 24.04 22.54
CA VAL A 510 -13.67 23.90 21.87
C VAL A 510 -12.90 25.20 22.02
N THR A 511 -11.75 25.17 22.69
CA THR A 511 -10.84 26.33 22.78
C THR A 511 -9.80 26.28 21.66
N ALA A 512 -9.66 27.38 20.91
CA ALA A 512 -8.84 27.50 19.71
C ALA A 512 -8.19 28.90 19.62
N THR A 513 -7.79 29.47 20.77
CA THR A 513 -7.39 30.88 20.86
C THR A 513 -5.87 31.08 20.91
N GLY A 514 -5.12 30.13 21.47
CA GLY A 514 -3.73 30.34 21.87
C GLY A 514 -3.58 31.27 23.09
N ASN A 515 -4.67 31.56 23.82
CA ASN A 515 -4.73 32.45 24.97
C ASN A 515 -5.04 31.68 26.26
N THR A 516 -4.85 32.30 27.43
CA THR A 516 -5.07 31.66 28.73
C THR A 516 -6.46 31.92 29.28
N ASP A 517 -6.93 31.04 30.17
CA ASP A 517 -8.15 31.22 30.97
C ASP A 517 -9.45 31.46 30.17
N VAL A 518 -9.52 30.91 28.95
CA VAL A 518 -10.69 31.01 28.06
C VAL A 518 -11.89 30.28 28.66
N ILE A 519 -11.67 29.07 29.19
CA ILE A 519 -12.67 28.29 29.92
C ILE A 519 -12.24 28.18 31.39
N THR A 520 -12.88 29.00 32.21
CA THR A 520 -12.61 29.07 33.66
C THR A 520 -13.40 28.03 34.45
N VAL A 521 -13.01 27.80 35.71
CA VAL A 521 -13.79 26.94 36.63
C VAL A 521 -15.22 27.47 36.82
N SER A 522 -15.41 28.79 36.81
CA SER A 522 -16.73 29.43 36.86
C SER A 522 -17.61 29.06 35.66
N HIS A 523 -17.03 29.01 34.45
CA HIS A 523 -17.74 28.52 33.27
C HIS A 523 -18.10 27.04 33.44
N MET A 524 -17.14 26.21 33.83
CA MET A 524 -17.33 24.76 33.93
C MET A 524 -18.42 24.35 34.93
N LYS A 525 -18.56 25.06 36.07
CA LYS A 525 -19.66 24.86 37.03
C LYS A 525 -21.05 25.14 36.46
N LYS A 526 -21.14 25.97 35.42
CA LYS A 526 -22.39 26.42 34.80
C LYS A 526 -22.79 25.60 33.57
N MET A 527 -21.89 24.71 33.10
CA MET A 527 -22.12 23.89 31.92
C MET A 527 -23.22 22.85 32.15
N LYS A 528 -23.81 22.34 31.06
CA LYS A 528 -24.72 21.21 31.14
C LYS A 528 -24.03 19.97 31.73
N ASP A 529 -24.84 19.09 32.30
CA ASP A 529 -24.39 17.75 32.68
C ASP A 529 -23.90 16.99 31.44
N TYR A 530 -22.76 16.33 31.58
CA TYR A 530 -21.99 15.66 30.53
C TYR A 530 -21.56 16.56 29.35
N ALA A 531 -21.47 17.88 29.53
CA ALA A 531 -20.86 18.74 28.52
C ALA A 531 -19.41 18.32 28.24
N ILE A 532 -19.02 18.36 26.96
CA ILE A 532 -17.67 17.99 26.52
C ILE A 532 -16.83 19.26 26.42
N VAL A 533 -15.66 19.27 27.05
CA VAL A 533 -14.71 20.38 27.00
C VAL A 533 -13.39 19.86 26.43
N CYS A 534 -12.89 20.53 25.41
CA CYS A 534 -11.64 20.18 24.76
C CYS A 534 -10.91 21.41 24.23
N ASN A 535 -9.61 21.23 24.01
CA ASN A 535 -8.73 22.26 23.53
C ASN A 535 -8.03 21.78 22.26
N ILE A 536 -7.99 22.64 21.26
CA ILE A 536 -7.26 22.41 20.00
C ILE A 536 -6.22 23.51 19.74
N GLY A 537 -6.08 24.46 20.67
CA GLY A 537 -4.92 25.33 20.73
C GLY A 537 -3.72 24.64 21.37
N HIS A 538 -2.62 25.38 21.48
CA HIS A 538 -1.29 24.82 21.66
C HIS A 538 -1.02 24.31 23.10
N PHE A 539 -1.34 25.10 24.13
CA PHE A 539 -1.11 24.76 25.53
C PHE A 539 -2.39 24.36 26.28
N ASP A 540 -2.26 23.69 27.43
CA ASP A 540 -3.38 23.26 28.26
C ASP A 540 -4.02 24.35 29.13
N ASN A 541 -3.43 25.54 29.16
CA ASN A 541 -3.89 26.67 29.97
C ASN A 541 -5.04 27.49 29.35
N GLU A 542 -5.54 27.12 28.16
CA GLU A 542 -6.83 27.66 27.68
C GLU A 542 -7.99 27.23 28.59
N ILE A 543 -7.83 26.08 29.28
CA ILE A 543 -8.82 25.50 30.18
C ILE A 543 -8.22 25.38 31.59
N GLN A 544 -8.91 25.87 32.61
CA GLN A 544 -8.43 25.83 34.00
C GLN A 544 -8.54 24.45 34.68
N VAL A 545 -7.91 23.41 34.10
CA VAL A 545 -8.00 22.02 34.59
C VAL A 545 -7.34 21.86 35.98
N ALA A 546 -6.16 22.44 36.19
CA ALA A 546 -5.46 22.38 37.48
C ALA A 546 -6.27 23.03 38.63
N SER A 547 -7.08 24.04 38.31
CA SER A 547 -7.94 24.70 39.29
C SER A 547 -9.14 23.86 39.71
N LEU A 548 -9.65 22.95 38.85
CA LEU A 548 -10.72 22.02 39.21
C LEU A 548 -10.33 21.10 40.36
N ILE A 549 -9.10 20.57 40.31
CA ILE A 549 -8.58 19.65 41.33
C ILE A 549 -8.49 20.38 42.68
N ARG A 550 -8.05 21.64 42.68
CA ARG A 550 -7.97 22.48 43.88
C ARG A 550 -9.34 22.79 44.49
N GLU A 551 -10.39 22.85 43.68
CA GLU A 551 -11.77 23.09 44.14
C GLU A 551 -12.53 21.83 44.60
N GLY A 552 -11.84 20.68 44.73
CA GLY A 552 -12.45 19.45 45.24
C GLY A 552 -13.31 18.70 44.21
N VAL A 553 -13.20 19.03 42.92
CA VAL A 553 -13.85 18.31 41.83
C VAL A 553 -13.18 16.95 41.65
N LYS A 554 -13.96 15.87 41.66
CA LYS A 554 -13.44 14.51 41.59
C LYS A 554 -13.23 14.08 40.14
N ARG A 555 -11.97 13.80 39.77
CA ARG A 555 -11.63 13.18 38.48
C ARG A 555 -11.92 11.69 38.49
N GLN A 556 -12.71 11.22 37.54
CA GLN A 556 -13.02 9.81 37.27
C GLN A 556 -12.57 9.46 35.84
N PRO A 557 -11.47 8.71 35.65
CA PRO A 557 -11.03 8.32 34.31
C PRO A 557 -12.05 7.38 33.66
N ILE A 558 -12.37 7.63 32.38
CA ILE A 558 -13.22 6.75 31.56
C ILE A 558 -12.32 5.83 30.72
N LYS A 559 -11.37 6.42 29.99
CA LYS A 559 -10.32 5.74 29.22
C LYS A 559 -9.12 6.67 29.09
N ALA A 560 -8.06 6.21 28.45
CA ALA A 560 -6.89 7.05 28.18
C ALA A 560 -7.32 8.38 27.52
N GLN A 561 -6.85 9.50 28.08
CA GLN A 561 -7.16 10.86 27.64
C GLN A 561 -8.65 11.27 27.69
N VAL A 562 -9.52 10.52 28.39
CA VAL A 562 -10.92 10.89 28.59
C VAL A 562 -11.29 10.69 30.06
N ALA A 563 -11.61 11.79 30.73
CA ALA A 563 -12.00 11.76 32.14
C ALA A 563 -13.27 12.57 32.38
N LYS A 564 -14.10 12.04 33.28
CA LYS A 564 -15.25 12.72 33.85
C LYS A 564 -14.81 13.51 35.08
N TYR A 565 -15.23 14.75 35.20
CA TYR A 565 -14.98 15.61 36.36
C TYR A 565 -16.32 15.84 37.06
N VAL A 566 -16.42 15.35 38.29
CA VAL A 566 -17.65 15.34 39.09
C VAL A 566 -17.59 16.46 40.14
N PHE A 567 -18.49 17.42 40.02
CA PHE A 567 -18.62 18.54 40.95
C PHE A 567 -19.33 18.13 42.24
N PRO A 568 -19.22 18.92 43.33
CA PRO A 568 -19.85 18.59 44.62
C PRO A 568 -21.38 18.44 44.59
N ASP A 569 -22.05 19.06 43.61
CA ASP A 569 -23.50 18.98 43.37
C ASP A 569 -23.89 17.79 42.46
N ASN A 570 -22.95 16.87 42.19
CA ASN A 570 -23.06 15.71 41.28
C ASN A 570 -23.18 16.03 39.79
N HIS A 571 -23.15 17.29 39.38
CA HIS A 571 -22.98 17.67 37.99
C HIS A 571 -21.63 17.16 37.47
N CYS A 572 -21.61 16.69 36.23
CA CYS A 572 -20.42 16.14 35.61
C CYS A 572 -20.11 16.84 34.28
N ILE A 573 -18.82 16.98 33.96
CA ILE A 573 -18.35 17.32 32.61
C ILE A 573 -17.33 16.29 32.14
N ILE A 574 -17.14 16.19 30.82
CA ILE A 574 -16.12 15.35 30.20
C ILE A 574 -15.01 16.27 29.68
N ILE A 575 -13.80 16.11 30.19
CA ILE A 575 -12.63 16.83 29.68
C ILE A 575 -11.76 15.87 28.88
N LEU A 576 -11.41 16.29 27.66
CA LEU A 576 -10.57 15.54 26.76
C LEU A 576 -9.09 15.93 26.92
N ALA A 577 -8.21 14.94 26.89
CA ALA A 577 -6.75 15.08 26.95
C ALA A 577 -6.24 15.97 28.09
N GLU A 578 -6.99 16.05 29.20
CA GLU A 578 -6.66 16.91 30.35
C GLU A 578 -6.48 18.39 29.97
N GLY A 579 -7.17 18.85 28.92
CA GLY A 579 -7.07 20.21 28.41
C GLY A 579 -5.93 20.44 27.42
N ARG A 580 -5.09 19.44 27.12
CA ARG A 580 -4.07 19.50 26.06
C ARG A 580 -4.71 19.36 24.67
N LEU A 581 -3.94 19.71 23.64
CA LEU A 581 -4.34 19.67 22.24
C LEU A 581 -4.91 18.31 21.83
N ILE A 582 -6.16 18.30 21.35
CA ILE A 582 -6.86 17.08 20.92
C ILE A 582 -6.55 16.68 19.46
N SER A 583 -6.00 17.59 18.66
CA SER A 583 -5.76 17.40 17.23
C SER A 583 -4.38 16.86 16.88
N LYS A 584 -4.12 15.60 17.22
CA LYS A 584 -3.24 14.72 16.43
C LYS A 584 -3.45 13.28 16.92
N LYS A 585 -4.15 12.50 16.10
CA LYS A 585 -4.49 11.07 16.27
C LYS A 585 -4.51 10.59 17.74
N MET A 586 -5.62 10.83 18.46
CA MET A 586 -6.01 9.94 19.55
C MET A 586 -5.96 8.52 18.99
N ASP A 587 -4.98 7.75 19.39
CA ASP A 587 -4.60 6.53 18.70
C ASP A 587 -5.78 5.52 18.66
N LEU A 588 -5.88 4.81 17.54
CA LEU A 588 -6.75 3.63 17.33
C LEU A 588 -6.33 2.46 18.25
N THR A 589 -5.30 2.64 19.08
CA THR A 589 -4.78 1.69 20.05
C THR A 589 -5.63 1.59 21.31
N ASN A 590 -6.84 1.05 21.14
CA ASN A 590 -7.27 -0.07 21.99
C ASN A 590 -7.60 -1.31 21.12
N ARG A 591 -6.97 -1.40 19.95
CA ARG A 591 -6.69 -2.70 19.32
C ARG A 591 -5.27 -3.11 19.68
N GLU A 592 -5.11 -3.59 20.91
CA GLU A 592 -3.99 -4.47 21.24
C GLU A 592 -3.85 -5.51 20.14
N ASN A 593 -2.68 -5.51 19.50
CA ASN A 593 -2.14 -6.62 18.72
C ASN A 593 -1.79 -7.74 19.71
N THR A 594 -2.82 -8.31 20.34
CA THR A 594 -2.75 -9.69 20.79
C THR A 594 -2.57 -10.51 19.52
N GLY A 595 -1.52 -11.34 19.48
CA GLY A 595 -1.21 -12.18 18.34
C GLY A 595 -2.47 -12.82 17.78
N THR A 596 -2.71 -12.61 16.49
CA THR A 596 -3.63 -13.35 15.62
C THR A 596 -4.74 -14.13 16.34
N LYS A 597 -5.69 -13.40 16.94
CA LYS A 597 -7.07 -13.89 17.07
C LYS A 597 -7.98 -12.83 16.46
N LEU A 598 -8.35 -13.06 15.20
CA LEU A 598 -9.42 -12.35 14.52
C LEU A 598 -10.61 -12.21 15.51
N ARG A 599 -10.90 -10.98 15.93
CA ARG A 599 -11.90 -10.67 16.97
C ARG A 599 -13.30 -11.03 16.47
N SER A 600 -14.20 -11.39 17.39
CA SER A 600 -15.61 -11.60 17.08
C SER A 600 -16.31 -10.26 16.83
N TYR A 601 -17.14 -10.17 15.79
CA TYR A 601 -17.94 -8.97 15.45
C TYR A 601 -19.27 -9.36 14.82
N ILE A 602 -20.21 -8.42 14.69
CA ILE A 602 -21.53 -8.65 14.10
C ILE A 602 -21.74 -7.70 12.93
N VAL A 603 -22.17 -8.23 11.78
CA VAL A 603 -22.61 -7.44 10.63
C VAL A 603 -24.12 -7.53 10.50
N THR A 604 -24.76 -6.42 10.13
CA THR A 604 -26.21 -6.33 9.95
C THR A 604 -26.53 -5.87 8.53
N ALA A 605 -27.51 -6.50 7.90
CA ALA A 605 -28.02 -6.10 6.59
C ALA A 605 -29.55 -6.07 6.60
N GLU A 606 -30.13 -5.06 5.95
CA GLU A 606 -31.57 -4.96 5.70
C GLU A 606 -31.90 -5.31 4.25
N ALA A 607 -33.12 -5.80 4.00
CA ALA A 607 -33.66 -5.99 2.67
C ALA A 607 -35.18 -5.71 2.68
N PRO A 608 -35.67 -4.77 1.85
CA PRO A 608 -37.10 -4.60 1.62
C PRO A 608 -37.64 -5.68 0.65
N GLY A 609 -38.92 -6.02 0.79
CA GLY A 609 -39.66 -6.89 -0.12
C GLY A 609 -40.09 -6.19 -1.41
N GLU A 610 -40.57 -6.95 -2.39
CA GLU A 610 -41.00 -6.43 -3.70
C GLU A 610 -42.22 -5.48 -3.63
N GLY A 611 -43.02 -5.55 -2.56
CA GLY A 611 -44.14 -4.65 -2.31
C GLY A 611 -43.80 -3.39 -1.50
N HIS A 612 -42.54 -3.23 -1.07
CA HIS A 612 -42.11 -2.02 -0.40
C HIS A 612 -42.16 -0.81 -1.36
N PRO A 613 -42.58 0.39 -0.95
CA PRO A 613 -42.72 1.55 -1.85
C PRO A 613 -41.49 1.85 -2.70
N ASP A 614 -40.29 1.89 -2.10
CA ASP A 614 -39.04 2.07 -2.84
C ASP A 614 -38.81 1.00 -3.93
N LYS A 615 -39.17 -0.26 -3.64
CA LYS A 615 -39.00 -1.36 -4.60
C LYS A 615 -40.10 -1.39 -5.67
N ILE A 616 -41.28 -0.86 -5.39
CA ILE A 616 -42.30 -0.59 -6.42
C ILE A 616 -41.76 0.47 -7.38
N ALA A 617 -41.20 1.57 -6.85
CA ALA A 617 -40.60 2.63 -7.67
C ALA A 617 -39.47 2.10 -8.57
N ASP A 618 -38.55 1.32 -8.02
CA ASP A 618 -37.48 0.68 -8.80
C ASP A 618 -38.01 -0.24 -9.91
N GLN A 619 -38.98 -1.10 -9.60
CA GLN A 619 -39.55 -2.03 -10.57
C GLN A 619 -40.29 -1.32 -11.70
N ILE A 620 -41.01 -0.23 -11.41
CA ILE A 620 -41.69 0.57 -12.43
C ILE A 620 -40.64 1.26 -13.32
N ALA A 621 -39.61 1.86 -12.73
CA ALA A 621 -38.55 2.52 -13.48
C ALA A 621 -37.83 1.55 -14.43
N ASP A 622 -37.48 0.35 -13.94
CA ASP A 622 -36.80 -0.67 -14.74
C ASP A 622 -37.74 -1.37 -15.74
N ALA A 623 -39.04 -1.47 -15.46
CA ALA A 623 -40.01 -1.94 -16.45
C ALA A 623 -40.16 -0.96 -17.62
N ILE A 624 -40.12 0.35 -17.37
CA ILE A 624 -40.11 1.38 -18.41
C ILE A 624 -38.84 1.29 -19.25
N LEU A 625 -37.67 1.09 -18.62
CA LEU A 625 -36.40 0.85 -19.31
C LEU A 625 -36.48 -0.39 -20.19
N ASP A 626 -36.96 -1.51 -19.67
CA ASP A 626 -37.14 -2.75 -20.43
C ASP A 626 -38.10 -2.56 -21.61
N ALA A 627 -39.22 -1.84 -21.42
CA ALA A 627 -40.18 -1.53 -22.48
C ALA A 627 -39.60 -0.59 -23.56
N ALA A 628 -38.64 0.27 -23.20
CA ALA A 628 -37.89 1.09 -24.14
C ALA A 628 -36.91 0.24 -24.96
N LEU A 629 -36.07 -0.55 -24.29
CA LEU A 629 -35.05 -1.40 -24.92
C LEU A 629 -35.64 -2.50 -25.81
N MET A 630 -36.83 -3.01 -25.46
CA MET A 630 -37.55 -3.98 -26.30
C MET A 630 -37.91 -3.42 -27.68
N ARG A 631 -38.17 -2.11 -27.76
CA ARG A 631 -38.54 -1.44 -29.02
C ARG A 631 -37.33 -0.87 -29.73
N ASP A 632 -36.41 -0.32 -28.96
CA ASP A 632 -35.20 0.35 -29.44
C ASP A 632 -34.03 -0.02 -28.52
N PRO A 633 -33.13 -0.92 -28.96
CA PRO A 633 -31.94 -1.32 -28.19
C PRO A 633 -30.99 -0.16 -27.85
N TYR A 634 -31.15 1.00 -28.50
CA TYR A 634 -30.35 2.21 -28.29
C TYR A 634 -31.10 3.29 -27.50
N ALA A 635 -32.29 2.98 -26.97
CA ALA A 635 -33.07 3.89 -26.16
C ALA A 635 -32.24 4.47 -25.00
N ARG A 636 -32.39 5.77 -24.76
CA ARG A 636 -31.82 6.47 -23.61
C ARG A 636 -32.92 6.68 -22.58
N VAL A 637 -32.68 6.19 -21.37
CA VAL A 637 -33.66 6.22 -20.29
C VAL A 637 -32.96 6.66 -19.02
N ALA A 638 -33.44 7.75 -18.45
CA ALA A 638 -33.08 8.22 -17.14
C ALA A 638 -34.35 8.71 -16.45
N CYS A 639 -35.15 7.78 -15.94
CA CYS A 639 -36.41 8.08 -15.27
C CYS A 639 -36.39 7.68 -13.79
N GLU A 640 -37.13 8.42 -12.99
CA GLU A 640 -37.31 8.20 -11.57
C GLU A 640 -38.80 8.15 -11.26
N VAL A 641 -39.15 7.32 -10.29
CA VAL A 641 -40.53 7.04 -9.91
C VAL A 641 -40.69 7.36 -8.44
N LEU A 642 -41.73 8.12 -8.13
CA LEU A 642 -42.21 8.34 -6.77
C LEU A 642 -43.53 7.59 -6.61
N THR A 643 -43.66 6.82 -5.53
CA THR A 643 -44.88 6.08 -5.19
C THR A 643 -45.39 6.53 -3.84
N SER A 644 -46.67 6.89 -3.75
CA SER A 644 -47.33 7.25 -2.49
C SER A 644 -48.79 6.76 -2.51
N THR A 645 -49.58 7.11 -1.49
CA THR A 645 -50.94 6.63 -1.34
C THR A 645 -51.80 7.03 -2.55
N GLY A 646 -52.20 6.05 -3.36
CA GLY A 646 -53.00 6.27 -4.57
C GLY A 646 -52.29 7.00 -5.71
N LEU A 647 -50.97 7.22 -5.65
CA LEU A 647 -50.21 8.01 -6.63
C LEU A 647 -48.92 7.31 -7.07
N VAL A 648 -48.67 7.31 -8.37
CA VAL A 648 -47.37 7.05 -8.99
C VAL A 648 -47.02 8.25 -9.87
N LEU A 649 -45.89 8.89 -9.60
CA LEU A 649 -45.33 9.94 -10.45
C LEU A 649 -44.07 9.42 -11.11
N VAL A 650 -44.06 9.42 -12.45
CA VAL A 650 -42.89 9.05 -13.26
C VAL A 650 -42.32 10.32 -13.88
N GLY A 651 -41.09 10.67 -13.55
CA GLY A 651 -40.39 11.85 -14.08
C GLY A 651 -39.02 11.51 -14.67
N GLY A 652 -38.49 12.37 -15.53
CA GLY A 652 -37.15 12.23 -16.09
C GLY A 652 -37.10 12.28 -17.61
N GLU A 653 -36.05 11.70 -18.18
CA GLU A 653 -35.73 11.83 -19.61
C GLU A 653 -35.82 10.48 -20.31
N ILE A 654 -36.55 10.43 -21.42
CA ILE A 654 -36.62 9.24 -22.28
C ILE A 654 -36.48 9.67 -23.74
N THR A 655 -35.57 9.04 -24.46
CA THR A 655 -35.40 9.17 -25.90
C THR A 655 -35.40 7.79 -26.53
N THR A 656 -36.34 7.52 -27.42
CA THR A 656 -36.52 6.23 -28.09
C THR A 656 -37.34 6.41 -29.37
N ASP A 657 -37.17 5.51 -30.34
CA ASP A 657 -37.93 5.51 -31.59
C ASP A 657 -39.39 5.01 -31.45
N GLY A 658 -39.81 4.57 -30.26
CA GLY A 658 -41.14 3.97 -30.03
C GLY A 658 -41.95 4.59 -28.88
N TYR A 659 -43.28 4.57 -29.00
CA TYR A 659 -44.18 5.00 -27.91
C TYR A 659 -44.16 4.00 -26.74
N ILE A 660 -44.02 4.50 -25.51
CA ILE A 660 -44.11 3.70 -24.27
C ILE A 660 -45.36 4.11 -23.49
N ASP A 661 -46.25 3.16 -23.26
CA ASP A 661 -47.42 3.36 -22.40
C ASP A 661 -47.02 3.21 -20.93
N ILE A 662 -46.48 4.29 -20.36
CA ILE A 662 -45.99 4.35 -18.98
C ILE A 662 -47.08 3.93 -17.98
N ALA A 663 -48.33 4.33 -18.23
CA ALA A 663 -49.45 3.99 -17.36
C ALA A 663 -49.72 2.48 -17.37
N LYS A 664 -49.71 1.86 -18.55
CA LYS A 664 -49.88 0.41 -18.67
C LYS A 664 -48.75 -0.35 -17.98
N GLU A 665 -47.49 0.03 -18.20
CA GLU A 665 -46.34 -0.65 -17.58
C GLU A 665 -46.37 -0.54 -16.05
N ALA A 666 -46.63 0.66 -15.51
CA ALA A 666 -46.74 0.86 -14.08
C ALA A 666 -47.89 0.03 -13.45
N ARG A 667 -49.07 -0.01 -14.09
CA ARG A 667 -50.19 -0.85 -13.60
C ARG A 667 -49.85 -2.33 -13.64
N GLN A 668 -49.21 -2.80 -14.70
CA GLN A 668 -48.81 -4.21 -14.81
C GLN A 668 -47.83 -4.60 -13.69
N VAL A 669 -46.85 -3.74 -13.40
CA VAL A 669 -45.92 -3.97 -12.28
C VAL A 669 -46.65 -4.05 -10.94
N ILE A 670 -47.55 -3.10 -10.66
CA ILE A 670 -48.35 -3.07 -9.42
C ILE A 670 -49.23 -4.34 -9.29
N GLN A 671 -49.80 -4.79 -10.40
CA GLN A 671 -50.59 -6.02 -10.46
C GLN A 671 -49.75 -7.27 -10.22
N ASP A 672 -48.56 -7.36 -10.83
CA ASP A 672 -47.64 -8.51 -10.67
C ASP A 672 -47.09 -8.61 -9.24
N ILE A 673 -46.90 -7.47 -8.57
CA ILE A 673 -46.57 -7.39 -7.14
C ILE A 673 -47.76 -7.84 -6.30
N GLY A 674 -49.00 -7.71 -6.78
CA GLY A 674 -50.20 -8.22 -6.11
C GLY A 674 -51.04 -7.16 -5.39
N TYR A 675 -50.81 -5.86 -5.66
CA TYR A 675 -51.70 -4.78 -5.24
C TYR A 675 -52.92 -4.73 -6.17
N THR A 676 -53.89 -5.62 -5.89
CA THR A 676 -55.06 -5.91 -6.76
C THR A 676 -56.40 -5.64 -6.07
N SER A 677 -56.38 -4.98 -4.92
CA SER A 677 -57.57 -4.64 -4.14
C SER A 677 -57.43 -3.26 -3.53
N SER A 678 -58.46 -2.44 -3.66
CA SER A 678 -58.55 -1.11 -3.04
C SER A 678 -58.46 -1.16 -1.51
N GLN A 679 -58.72 -2.32 -0.89
CA GLN A 679 -58.57 -2.53 0.56
C GLN A 679 -57.13 -2.41 1.05
N TYR A 680 -56.14 -2.47 0.16
CA TYR A 680 -54.73 -2.28 0.50
C TYR A 680 -54.32 -0.79 0.52
N GLY A 681 -55.24 0.14 0.22
CA GLY A 681 -54.95 1.57 0.09
C GLY A 681 -54.08 1.96 -1.11
N PHE A 682 -53.67 0.98 -1.90
CA PHE A 682 -52.93 1.10 -3.15
C PHE A 682 -53.33 -0.07 -4.06
N ASP A 683 -53.80 0.22 -5.27
CA ASP A 683 -54.41 -0.75 -6.18
C ASP A 683 -54.11 -0.43 -7.64
N ALA A 684 -53.76 -1.44 -8.43
CA ALA A 684 -53.39 -1.29 -9.83
C ALA A 684 -54.49 -0.65 -10.70
N HIS A 685 -55.77 -0.84 -10.36
CA HIS A 685 -56.88 -0.33 -11.16
C HIS A 685 -57.24 1.12 -10.80
N SER A 686 -57.19 1.49 -9.52
CA SER A 686 -57.58 2.82 -9.06
C SER A 686 -56.43 3.81 -8.86
N VAL A 687 -55.17 3.38 -8.93
CA VAL A 687 -54.00 4.26 -8.75
C VAL A 687 -53.92 5.34 -9.83
N SER A 688 -53.63 6.58 -9.42
CA SER A 688 -53.33 7.69 -10.31
C SER A 688 -51.89 7.60 -10.79
N ILE A 689 -51.68 7.61 -12.11
CA ILE A 689 -50.34 7.60 -12.71
C ILE A 689 -50.14 8.90 -13.45
N LEU A 690 -49.17 9.69 -13.00
CA LEU A 690 -48.75 10.94 -13.61
C LEU A 690 -47.41 10.74 -14.29
N SER A 691 -47.32 11.18 -15.55
CA SER A 691 -46.07 11.17 -16.31
C SER A 691 -45.61 12.61 -16.54
N ALA A 692 -44.38 12.89 -16.13
CA ALA A 692 -43.64 14.13 -16.36
C ALA A 692 -42.32 13.78 -17.09
N ILE A 693 -42.43 12.99 -18.16
CA ILE A 693 -41.29 12.63 -19.01
C ILE A 693 -41.05 13.74 -20.04
N GLN A 694 -39.79 14.11 -20.20
CA GLN A 694 -39.32 15.06 -21.21
C GLN A 694 -38.27 14.43 -22.12
N THR A 695 -38.00 15.06 -23.25
CA THR A 695 -36.92 14.66 -24.16
C THR A 695 -35.58 15.18 -23.62
N GLN A 696 -34.50 14.41 -23.81
CA GLN A 696 -33.17 14.77 -23.33
C GLN A 696 -32.61 16.03 -24.04
N SER A 697 -31.83 16.85 -23.32
CA SER A 697 -31.16 18.03 -23.88
C SER A 697 -30.20 17.69 -25.03
N SER A 698 -30.21 18.50 -26.08
CA SER A 698 -29.33 18.36 -27.25
C SER A 698 -27.84 18.46 -26.91
N ASP A 699 -27.48 19.24 -25.89
CA ASP A 699 -26.08 19.50 -25.52
C ASP A 699 -25.42 18.30 -24.81
N ILE A 700 -26.21 17.56 -24.02
CA ILE A 700 -25.78 16.32 -23.34
C ILE A 700 -25.73 15.18 -24.35
N ALA A 701 -26.73 15.08 -25.25
CA ALA A 701 -26.75 14.09 -26.31
C ALA A 701 -25.50 14.18 -27.22
N GLN A 702 -25.06 15.40 -27.57
CA GLN A 702 -23.85 15.62 -28.37
C GLN A 702 -22.54 15.23 -27.67
N SER A 703 -22.51 15.24 -26.34
CA SER A 703 -21.31 14.91 -25.53
C SER A 703 -21.15 13.41 -25.29
N VAL A 704 -22.23 12.64 -25.44
CA VAL A 704 -22.29 11.17 -25.25
C VAL A 704 -22.26 10.43 -26.60
N ILE A 705 -22.60 11.11 -27.70
CA ILE A 705 -22.45 10.62 -29.07
C ILE A 705 -21.07 11.03 -29.58
N GLY A 706 -20.13 10.08 -29.66
CA GLY A 706 -18.82 10.34 -30.24
C GLY A 706 -18.94 10.94 -31.64
N ARG A 707 -18.18 12.02 -31.91
CA ARG A 707 -18.00 12.58 -33.26
C ARG A 707 -17.59 11.42 -34.19
N ASN A 708 -18.49 10.96 -35.06
CA ASN A 708 -18.35 9.83 -36.00
C ASN A 708 -18.77 8.42 -35.53
N GLY A 709 -19.57 8.28 -34.47
CA GLY A 709 -20.31 7.04 -34.19
C GLY A 709 -19.49 5.85 -33.67
N ALA A 710 -18.27 6.06 -33.17
CA ALA A 710 -17.39 4.95 -32.74
C ALA A 710 -17.18 4.82 -31.22
N VAL A 711 -17.35 5.87 -30.40
CA VAL A 711 -17.05 5.80 -28.95
C VAL A 711 -18.09 6.57 -28.14
N ILE A 712 -18.71 5.90 -27.16
CA ILE A 712 -19.65 6.51 -26.20
C ILE A 712 -18.86 7.01 -24.99
N GLY A 713 -18.94 8.31 -24.71
CA GLY A 713 -18.41 8.91 -23.48
C GLY A 713 -19.33 8.69 -22.28
N ALA A 714 -18.82 8.82 -21.06
CA ALA A 714 -19.64 8.69 -19.86
C ALA A 714 -20.79 9.71 -19.85
N GLY A 715 -22.01 9.21 -19.62
CA GLY A 715 -23.23 10.03 -19.60
C GLY A 715 -23.51 10.76 -18.28
N ASP A 716 -22.63 10.61 -17.29
CA ASP A 716 -22.64 11.31 -16.00
C ASP A 716 -21.23 11.33 -15.37
N GLN A 717 -21.02 12.18 -14.37
CA GLN A 717 -19.85 12.15 -13.49
C GLN A 717 -20.20 11.31 -12.25
N GLY A 718 -19.32 10.40 -11.85
CA GLY A 718 -19.70 9.51 -10.77
C GLY A 718 -18.55 8.70 -10.19
N LEU A 719 -18.69 8.41 -8.91
CA LEU A 719 -17.89 7.47 -8.15
C LEU A 719 -18.72 6.20 -7.94
N VAL A 720 -18.23 5.06 -8.41
CA VAL A 720 -18.92 3.78 -8.34
C VAL A 720 -18.03 2.73 -7.67
N PHE A 721 -18.66 1.83 -6.94
CA PHE A 721 -18.00 0.81 -6.15
C PHE A 721 -18.50 -0.59 -6.50
N GLY A 722 -17.56 -1.53 -6.55
CA GLY A 722 -17.79 -2.96 -6.61
C GLY A 722 -17.16 -3.65 -5.43
N TYR A 723 -17.77 -4.70 -4.92
CA TYR A 723 -17.22 -5.46 -3.79
C TYR A 723 -17.43 -6.95 -3.98
N ALA A 724 -16.52 -7.77 -3.46
CA ALA A 724 -16.66 -9.22 -3.36
C ALA A 724 -15.91 -9.76 -2.13
N CYS A 725 -16.40 -10.86 -1.55
CA CYS A 725 -15.74 -11.60 -0.48
C CYS A 725 -15.99 -13.11 -0.62
N ASP A 726 -15.22 -13.95 0.05
CA ASP A 726 -15.34 -15.41 -0.02
C ASP A 726 -16.28 -16.03 1.02
N GLU A 727 -17.12 -15.21 1.68
CA GLU A 727 -18.09 -15.66 2.69
C GLU A 727 -19.20 -16.57 2.12
N THR A 728 -19.53 -16.38 0.84
CA THR A 728 -20.56 -17.14 0.12
C THR A 728 -20.04 -17.60 -1.25
N PRO A 729 -20.57 -18.69 -1.83
CA PRO A 729 -20.20 -19.14 -3.18
C PRO A 729 -20.44 -18.09 -4.27
N GLU A 730 -21.42 -17.20 -4.07
CA GLU A 730 -21.76 -16.09 -4.96
C GLU A 730 -20.81 -14.90 -4.81
N TYR A 731 -19.84 -15.00 -3.90
CA TYR A 731 -18.89 -13.98 -3.51
C TYR A 731 -19.52 -12.70 -2.96
N MET A 732 -20.62 -12.85 -2.22
CA MET A 732 -21.37 -11.77 -1.56
C MET A 732 -21.22 -11.84 -0.05
N PRO A 733 -21.34 -10.71 0.68
CA PRO A 733 -21.47 -10.73 2.13
C PRO A 733 -22.65 -11.59 2.55
N PHE A 734 -22.46 -12.48 3.53
CA PHE A 734 -23.46 -13.45 3.93
C PHE A 734 -24.75 -12.77 4.41
N ALA A 735 -24.62 -11.76 5.30
CA ALA A 735 -25.78 -11.05 5.85
C ALA A 735 -26.65 -10.41 4.76
N SER A 736 -26.01 -9.79 3.76
CA SER A 736 -26.69 -9.09 2.66
C SER A 736 -27.35 -10.05 1.67
N LEU A 737 -26.66 -11.13 1.28
CA LEU A 737 -27.23 -12.14 0.39
C LEU A 737 -28.43 -12.84 1.03
N TYR A 738 -28.33 -13.19 2.31
CA TYR A 738 -29.38 -13.94 3.00
C TYR A 738 -30.57 -13.07 3.42
N SER A 739 -30.40 -11.77 3.67
CA SER A 739 -31.54 -10.85 3.83
C SER A 739 -32.36 -10.74 2.53
N GLN A 740 -31.69 -10.68 1.37
CA GLN A 740 -32.33 -10.66 0.06
C GLN A 740 -33.05 -11.99 -0.26
N ARG A 741 -32.40 -13.14 0.01
CA ARG A 741 -33.02 -14.47 -0.13
C ARG A 741 -34.25 -14.64 0.76
N MET A 742 -34.22 -14.10 1.97
CA MET A 742 -35.37 -14.09 2.88
C MET A 742 -36.56 -13.35 2.25
N MET A 743 -36.34 -12.15 1.71
CA MET A 743 -37.41 -11.40 1.02
C MET A 743 -37.92 -12.11 -0.24
N LYS A 744 -37.03 -12.74 -1.02
CA LYS A 744 -37.42 -13.55 -2.19
C LYS A 744 -38.28 -14.74 -1.78
N LYS A 745 -37.93 -15.42 -0.68
CA LYS A 745 -38.70 -16.57 -0.16
C LYS A 745 -40.08 -16.16 0.33
N VAL A 746 -40.19 -15.03 1.04
CA VAL A 746 -41.48 -14.48 1.48
C VAL A 746 -42.39 -14.18 0.28
N ALA A 747 -41.86 -13.49 -0.74
CA ALA A 747 -42.60 -13.20 -1.96
C ALA A 747 -43.04 -14.46 -2.72
N GLN A 748 -42.17 -15.47 -2.81
CA GLN A 748 -42.49 -16.76 -3.40
C GLN A 748 -43.69 -17.42 -2.68
N LEU A 749 -43.62 -17.55 -1.35
CA LEU A 749 -44.67 -18.20 -0.55
C LEU A 749 -46.02 -17.51 -0.71
N ARG A 750 -46.02 -16.17 -0.77
CA ARG A 750 -47.20 -15.35 -1.02
C ARG A 750 -47.78 -15.59 -2.42
N LYS A 751 -46.94 -15.54 -3.47
CA LYS A 751 -47.35 -15.73 -4.87
C LYS A 751 -47.88 -17.15 -5.13
N GLU A 752 -47.29 -18.15 -4.47
CA GLU A 752 -47.75 -19.55 -4.48
C GLU A 752 -49.03 -19.77 -3.65
N ARG A 753 -49.51 -18.74 -2.92
CA ARG A 753 -50.68 -18.80 -2.04
C ARG A 753 -50.60 -19.91 -0.99
N THR A 754 -49.39 -20.17 -0.50
CA THR A 754 -49.15 -21.11 0.61
C THR A 754 -49.83 -20.66 1.91
N CYS A 755 -50.15 -19.37 2.01
CA CYS A 755 -51.08 -18.82 2.98
C CYS A 755 -52.00 -17.78 2.31
N SER A 756 -53.24 -17.64 2.82
CA SER A 756 -54.24 -16.71 2.28
C SER A 756 -54.13 -15.29 2.85
N TRP A 757 -53.38 -15.11 3.94
CA TRP A 757 -53.38 -13.89 4.74
C TRP A 757 -52.24 -12.93 4.43
N MET A 758 -51.18 -13.37 3.76
CA MET A 758 -49.98 -12.56 3.51
C MET A 758 -50.22 -11.56 2.38
N ARG A 759 -49.84 -10.31 2.62
CA ARG A 759 -50.00 -9.17 1.69
C ARG A 759 -48.64 -8.77 1.08
N PRO A 760 -48.62 -7.89 0.05
CA PRO A 760 -47.41 -7.67 -0.75
C PRO A 760 -46.21 -7.04 -0.03
N ASP A 761 -46.41 -6.20 0.99
CA ASP A 761 -45.29 -5.51 1.66
C ASP A 761 -44.59 -6.40 2.71
N ALA A 762 -43.27 -6.33 2.75
CA ALA A 762 -42.45 -7.02 3.73
C ALA A 762 -41.10 -6.31 3.90
N LYS A 763 -40.47 -6.48 5.05
CA LYS A 763 -39.10 -6.01 5.32
C LYS A 763 -38.36 -6.98 6.23
N GLY A 764 -37.08 -7.15 5.95
CA GLY A 764 -36.21 -8.09 6.62
C GLY A 764 -34.93 -7.44 7.11
N LEU A 765 -34.41 -7.93 8.24
CA LEU A 765 -33.09 -7.59 8.75
C LEU A 765 -32.42 -8.86 9.25
N VAL A 766 -31.16 -9.06 8.86
CA VAL A 766 -30.35 -10.23 9.24
C VAL A 766 -29.08 -9.75 9.91
N ARG A 767 -28.74 -10.34 11.06
CA ARG A 767 -27.53 -10.07 11.83
C ARG A 767 -26.70 -11.33 11.96
N ILE A 768 -25.48 -11.30 11.47
CA ILE A 768 -24.57 -12.45 11.47
C ILE A 768 -23.39 -12.17 12.39
N ALA A 769 -23.12 -13.09 13.29
CA ALA A 769 -21.92 -13.08 14.10
C ALA A 769 -20.77 -13.74 13.35
N TYR A 770 -19.62 -13.08 13.36
CA TYR A 770 -18.37 -13.57 12.81
C TYR A 770 -17.44 -13.93 13.95
N GLU A 771 -16.81 -15.10 13.85
CA GLU A 771 -15.74 -15.54 14.73
C GLU A 771 -14.55 -15.88 13.86
N GLN A 772 -13.41 -15.30 14.20
CA GLN A 772 -12.20 -15.42 13.40
C GLN A 772 -12.39 -15.06 11.90
N GLY A 773 -13.20 -14.04 11.61
CA GLY A 773 -13.49 -13.62 10.24
C GLY A 773 -14.38 -14.58 9.44
N LYS A 774 -14.93 -15.64 10.06
CA LYS A 774 -15.87 -16.57 9.44
C LYS A 774 -17.25 -16.44 10.06
N VAL A 775 -18.28 -16.71 9.26
CA VAL A 775 -19.67 -16.80 9.73
C VAL A 775 -19.75 -17.86 10.84
N SER A 776 -20.24 -17.47 12.01
CA SER A 776 -20.36 -18.34 13.19
C SER A 776 -21.82 -18.75 13.40
N TYR A 777 -22.71 -17.80 13.69
CA TYR A 777 -24.13 -18.07 13.93
C TYR A 777 -25.01 -16.86 13.58
N LEU A 778 -26.32 -17.08 13.49
CA LEU A 778 -27.32 -16.03 13.31
C LEU A 778 -27.50 -15.30 14.66
N ALA A 779 -26.97 -14.08 14.77
CA ALA A 779 -27.09 -13.27 15.99
C ALA A 779 -28.51 -12.72 16.18
N GLY A 780 -29.19 -12.41 15.08
CA GLY A 780 -30.59 -12.04 15.14
C GLY A 780 -31.23 -11.85 13.77
N LEU A 781 -32.55 -11.96 13.74
CA LEU A 781 -33.36 -11.84 12.54
C LEU A 781 -34.62 -11.06 12.88
N VAL A 782 -34.94 -10.06 12.06
CA VAL A 782 -36.24 -9.38 12.09
C VAL A 782 -36.92 -9.63 10.76
N LEU A 783 -38.16 -10.11 10.80
CA LEU A 783 -38.99 -10.26 9.62
C LEU A 783 -40.36 -9.66 9.90
N SER A 784 -40.70 -8.63 9.13
CA SER A 784 -42.02 -8.02 9.14
C SER A 784 -42.73 -8.33 7.82
N VAL A 785 -43.86 -9.02 7.88
CA VAL A 785 -44.72 -9.31 6.73
C VAL A 785 -46.06 -8.63 6.90
N GLN A 786 -46.53 -7.96 5.86
CA GLN A 786 -47.86 -7.37 5.82
C GLN A 786 -48.89 -8.50 5.79
N HIS A 787 -50.01 -8.33 6.50
CA HIS A 787 -51.01 -9.38 6.63
C HIS A 787 -52.45 -8.87 6.70
N ASP A 788 -53.41 -9.76 6.54
CA ASP A 788 -54.82 -9.48 6.79
C ASP A 788 -55.11 -9.21 8.28
N GLU A 789 -56.26 -8.62 8.58
CA GLU A 789 -56.59 -8.23 9.94
C GLU A 789 -57.05 -9.39 10.85
N HIS A 790 -57.29 -10.58 10.28
CA HIS A 790 -57.93 -11.70 10.97
C HIS A 790 -56.91 -12.78 11.40
N VAL A 791 -55.74 -12.85 10.77
CA VAL A 791 -54.69 -13.79 11.15
C VAL A 791 -54.07 -13.42 12.50
N SER A 792 -53.86 -14.43 13.35
CA SER A 792 -53.23 -14.24 14.66
C SER A 792 -51.71 -14.11 14.54
N GLN A 793 -51.12 -13.29 15.39
CA GLN A 793 -49.66 -13.11 15.47
C GLN A 793 -48.90 -14.44 15.65
N LYS A 794 -49.46 -15.37 16.42
CA LYS A 794 -48.89 -16.71 16.62
C LYS A 794 -48.80 -17.50 15.31
N THR A 795 -49.85 -17.46 14.49
CA THR A 795 -49.87 -18.13 13.17
C THR A 795 -48.82 -17.55 12.24
N ILE A 796 -48.66 -16.23 12.22
CA ILE A 796 -47.63 -15.56 11.40
C ILE A 796 -46.22 -16.00 11.85
N GLN A 797 -45.98 -16.00 13.17
CA GLN A 797 -44.71 -16.41 13.77
C GLN A 797 -44.34 -17.85 13.40
N GLU A 798 -45.24 -18.80 13.67
CA GLU A 798 -45.01 -20.23 13.38
C GLU A 798 -44.77 -20.46 11.88
N PHE A 799 -45.60 -19.84 11.03
CA PHE A 799 -45.47 -19.95 9.57
C PHE A 799 -44.13 -19.41 9.06
N CYS A 800 -43.74 -18.19 9.49
CA CYS A 800 -42.49 -17.58 9.04
C CYS A 800 -41.26 -18.36 9.54
N ILE A 801 -41.30 -18.85 10.78
CA ILE A 801 -40.22 -19.68 11.32
C ILE A 801 -40.07 -20.97 10.50
N GLU A 802 -41.18 -21.66 10.22
CA GLU A 802 -41.16 -22.95 9.52
C GLU A 802 -40.78 -22.83 8.04
N HIS A 803 -41.37 -21.88 7.32
CA HIS A 803 -41.27 -21.82 5.86
C HIS A 803 -40.24 -20.81 5.34
N VAL A 804 -39.73 -19.92 6.20
CA VAL A 804 -38.72 -18.90 5.82
C VAL A 804 -37.43 -19.05 6.62
N VAL A 805 -37.51 -19.04 7.96
CA VAL A 805 -36.30 -19.01 8.80
C VAL A 805 -35.57 -20.35 8.78
N LYS A 806 -36.25 -21.47 9.07
CA LYS A 806 -35.61 -22.80 9.10
C LYS A 806 -34.96 -23.17 7.76
N PRO A 807 -35.60 -22.99 6.59
CA PRO A 807 -34.99 -23.37 5.31
C PRO A 807 -33.76 -22.54 4.93
N LEU A 808 -33.64 -21.30 5.45
CA LEU A 808 -32.54 -20.40 5.10
C LEU A 808 -31.42 -20.36 6.14
N PHE A 809 -31.76 -20.51 7.43
CA PHE A 809 -30.84 -20.28 8.54
C PHE A 809 -30.76 -21.45 9.52
N GLY A 810 -31.44 -22.57 9.28
CA GLY A 810 -31.58 -23.67 10.23
C GLY A 810 -30.27 -24.09 10.91
N ASP A 811 -29.20 -24.21 10.13
CA ASP A 811 -27.88 -24.63 10.63
C ASP A 811 -27.15 -23.56 11.45
N LEU A 812 -27.60 -22.30 11.40
CA LEU A 812 -27.01 -21.14 12.08
C LEU A 812 -27.81 -20.66 13.29
N VAL A 813 -29.00 -21.24 13.52
CA VAL A 813 -29.84 -20.90 14.69
C VAL A 813 -29.30 -21.63 15.92
N CYS A 814 -29.06 -20.89 16.99
CA CYS A 814 -28.64 -21.45 18.29
C CYS A 814 -29.38 -20.77 19.44
N GLU A 815 -29.09 -21.16 20.68
CA GLU A 815 -29.73 -20.59 21.89
C GLU A 815 -29.53 -19.08 22.04
N LYS A 816 -28.50 -18.51 21.39
CA LYS A 816 -28.20 -17.05 21.40
C LYS A 816 -28.94 -16.29 20.30
N THR A 817 -29.59 -16.96 19.36
CA THR A 817 -30.25 -16.34 18.21
C THR A 817 -31.54 -15.65 18.64
N ASN A 818 -31.65 -14.36 18.36
CA ASN A 818 -32.89 -13.61 18.59
C ASN A 818 -33.72 -13.49 17.31
N ILE A 819 -34.87 -14.16 17.24
CA ILE A 819 -35.79 -14.12 16.08
C ILE A 819 -37.01 -13.28 16.44
N LEU A 820 -37.25 -12.22 15.67
CA LEU A 820 -38.39 -11.31 15.84
C LEU A 820 -39.24 -11.31 14.57
N ILE A 821 -40.40 -11.97 14.62
CA ILE A 821 -41.39 -11.91 13.54
C ILE A 821 -42.49 -10.92 13.94
N ASN A 822 -42.78 -9.94 13.09
CA ASN A 822 -43.74 -8.87 13.32
C ASN A 822 -43.67 -8.30 14.76
N PRO A 823 -42.52 -7.74 15.20
CA PRO A 823 -42.35 -7.33 16.60
C PRO A 823 -43.33 -6.23 17.05
N SER A 824 -43.85 -5.43 16.12
CA SER A 824 -44.90 -4.42 16.39
C SER A 824 -46.30 -5.02 16.54
N GLY A 825 -46.46 -6.33 16.39
CA GLY A 825 -47.75 -7.00 16.29
C GLY A 825 -48.40 -6.76 14.93
N ARG A 826 -49.50 -5.99 14.88
CA ARG A 826 -50.29 -5.78 13.66
C ARG A 826 -49.52 -4.97 12.62
N PHE A 827 -49.37 -5.52 11.42
CA PHE A 827 -48.85 -4.86 10.23
C PHE A 827 -49.82 -5.03 9.05
N ILE A 828 -50.95 -4.32 9.13
CA ILE A 828 -52.05 -4.41 8.15
C ILE A 828 -51.90 -3.34 7.05
N ILE A 829 -51.55 -2.12 7.46
CA ILE A 829 -51.27 -0.99 6.58
C ILE A 829 -49.78 -1.04 6.24
N GLY A 830 -49.47 -1.23 4.96
CA GLY A 830 -48.12 -1.33 4.40
C GLY A 830 -48.13 -0.90 2.93
N GLY A 831 -46.98 -0.88 2.28
CA GLY A 831 -46.84 -0.36 0.93
C GLY A 831 -47.05 1.16 0.87
N PRO A 832 -47.44 1.71 -0.30
CA PRO A 832 -47.56 3.16 -0.48
C PRO A 832 -48.65 3.83 0.38
N GLN A 833 -49.52 3.06 1.03
CA GLN A 833 -50.46 3.58 2.03
C GLN A 833 -49.76 3.93 3.36
N GLY A 834 -48.69 3.21 3.71
CA GLY A 834 -47.97 3.37 4.97
C GLY A 834 -46.68 4.20 4.87
N ASP A 835 -46.13 4.37 3.67
CA ASP A 835 -44.87 5.10 3.42
C ASP A 835 -44.80 5.61 1.97
N THR A 836 -43.82 6.47 1.66
CA THR A 836 -43.53 6.96 0.30
C THR A 836 -42.23 6.36 -0.23
N GLY A 837 -42.26 5.94 -1.49
CA GLY A 837 -41.15 5.32 -2.20
C GLY A 837 -40.53 6.24 -3.24
N LEU A 838 -39.21 6.10 -3.44
CA LEU A 838 -38.46 6.78 -4.49
C LEU A 838 -37.42 5.82 -5.11
N THR A 839 -37.26 5.87 -6.44
CA THR A 839 -36.25 5.09 -7.17
C THR A 839 -34.86 5.26 -6.55
N GLY A 840 -34.17 4.15 -6.30
CA GLY A 840 -32.79 4.14 -5.78
C GLY A 840 -32.61 4.50 -4.31
N ARG A 841 -33.69 4.81 -3.55
CA ARG A 841 -33.59 5.19 -2.13
C ARG A 841 -32.99 4.08 -1.25
N LYS A 842 -33.06 2.81 -1.69
CA LYS A 842 -32.58 1.62 -0.98
C LYS A 842 -31.30 1.01 -1.56
N ILE A 843 -30.42 1.84 -2.14
CA ILE A 843 -29.18 1.39 -2.80
C ILE A 843 -28.25 0.50 -1.94
N ILE A 844 -28.18 0.74 -0.63
CA ILE A 844 -27.39 -0.08 0.31
C ILE A 844 -27.96 -1.50 0.40
N ALA A 845 -29.29 -1.63 0.44
CA ALA A 845 -29.97 -2.94 0.47
C ALA A 845 -29.87 -3.67 -0.88
N ASP A 846 -29.74 -2.91 -1.96
CA ASP A 846 -29.69 -3.40 -3.34
C ASP A 846 -28.31 -3.90 -3.79
N SER A 847 -27.28 -3.67 -2.97
CA SER A 847 -25.90 -4.01 -3.27
C SER A 847 -25.28 -4.88 -2.17
N TYR A 848 -24.36 -4.33 -1.37
CA TYR A 848 -23.53 -5.11 -0.45
C TYR A 848 -23.95 -4.96 1.02
N GLY A 849 -25.04 -4.25 1.31
CA GLY A 849 -25.43 -3.92 2.68
C GLY A 849 -24.38 -3.03 3.35
N GLY A 850 -24.22 -3.13 4.67
CA GLY A 850 -23.21 -2.35 5.40
C GLY A 850 -21.74 -2.76 5.18
N SER A 851 -21.46 -3.71 4.27
CA SER A 851 -20.13 -4.34 4.16
C SER A 851 -19.14 -3.60 3.25
N ALA A 852 -19.61 -2.69 2.38
CA ALA A 852 -18.77 -2.00 1.41
C ALA A 852 -19.18 -0.52 1.24
N ARG A 853 -18.38 0.26 0.53
CA ARG A 853 -18.74 1.63 0.11
C ARG A 853 -19.73 1.58 -1.07
N HIS A 854 -20.44 2.68 -1.29
CA HIS A 854 -21.50 2.79 -2.29
C HIS A 854 -21.36 4.06 -3.12
N GLY A 855 -21.78 3.99 -4.38
CA GLY A 855 -21.87 5.15 -5.26
C GLY A 855 -23.07 6.05 -4.94
N GLY A 856 -23.07 7.25 -5.52
CA GLY A 856 -24.13 8.25 -5.26
C GLY A 856 -25.39 8.12 -6.13
N GLY A 857 -25.31 7.46 -7.29
CA GLY A 857 -26.41 7.35 -8.24
C GLY A 857 -27.26 6.08 -8.10
N ALA A 858 -28.56 6.21 -8.37
CA ALA A 858 -29.48 5.07 -8.44
C ALA A 858 -29.12 4.12 -9.60
N TYR A 859 -29.21 2.82 -9.37
CA TYR A 859 -29.06 1.83 -10.44
C TYR A 859 -30.32 1.81 -11.32
N SER A 860 -31.48 1.65 -10.69
CA SER A 860 -32.80 1.57 -11.34
C SER A 860 -33.15 2.80 -12.18
N GLY A 861 -33.89 2.61 -13.27
CA GLY A 861 -34.37 3.68 -14.14
C GLY A 861 -33.31 4.32 -15.05
N LYS A 862 -32.07 3.80 -15.03
CA LYS A 862 -30.96 4.30 -15.85
C LYS A 862 -30.57 3.27 -16.93
N ASP A 863 -30.40 3.73 -18.18
CA ASP A 863 -29.94 2.90 -19.30
C ASP A 863 -28.45 2.52 -19.18
N PRO A 864 -27.97 1.54 -19.95
CA PRO A 864 -26.60 1.01 -19.83
C PRO A 864 -25.47 2.02 -20.05
N SER A 865 -25.72 3.16 -20.69
CA SER A 865 -24.70 4.21 -20.84
C SER A 865 -24.48 5.05 -19.60
N LYS A 866 -25.39 4.97 -18.62
CA LYS A 866 -25.26 5.67 -17.34
C LYS A 866 -24.32 4.88 -16.43
N VAL A 867 -23.18 5.50 -16.14
CA VAL A 867 -22.05 4.87 -15.45
C VAL A 867 -22.39 4.47 -14.00
N ASP A 868 -23.35 5.14 -13.35
CA ASP A 868 -23.85 4.76 -12.02
C ASP A 868 -24.27 3.28 -11.97
N ARG A 869 -24.90 2.80 -13.05
CA ARG A 869 -25.32 1.40 -13.19
C ARG A 869 -24.20 0.54 -13.79
N SER A 870 -23.81 0.83 -15.03
CA SER A 870 -22.97 -0.09 -15.82
C SER A 870 -21.57 -0.22 -15.24
N ALA A 871 -20.98 0.86 -14.75
CA ALA A 871 -19.66 0.79 -14.13
C ALA A 871 -19.69 0.16 -12.73
N ALA A 872 -20.79 0.24 -11.98
CA ALA A 872 -20.97 -0.56 -10.76
C ALA A 872 -20.97 -2.07 -11.08
N TYR A 873 -21.58 -2.48 -12.19
CA TYR A 873 -21.55 -3.88 -12.66
C TYR A 873 -20.14 -4.33 -13.06
N MET A 874 -19.38 -3.47 -13.74
CA MET A 874 -17.97 -3.74 -14.06
C MET A 874 -17.11 -3.83 -12.81
N ALA A 875 -17.22 -2.87 -11.88
CA ALA A 875 -16.47 -2.87 -10.64
C ALA A 875 -16.75 -4.15 -9.82
N ARG A 876 -18.02 -4.58 -9.75
CA ARG A 876 -18.41 -5.87 -9.16
C ARG A 876 -17.70 -7.03 -9.83
N ASN A 877 -17.72 -7.08 -11.16
CA ASN A 877 -17.11 -8.18 -11.92
C ASN A 877 -15.60 -8.27 -11.68
N ILE A 878 -14.90 -7.13 -11.62
CA ILE A 878 -13.47 -7.06 -11.32
C ILE A 878 -13.21 -7.58 -9.89
N ALA A 879 -13.93 -7.05 -8.89
CA ALA A 879 -13.78 -7.48 -7.49
C ALA A 879 -13.98 -9.00 -7.36
N LYS A 880 -15.06 -9.51 -7.97
CA LYS A 880 -15.40 -10.94 -7.97
C LYS A 880 -14.31 -11.77 -8.66
N THR A 881 -13.74 -11.27 -9.76
CA THR A 881 -12.66 -11.96 -10.46
C THR A 881 -11.40 -12.05 -9.59
N ILE A 882 -11.04 -10.99 -8.87
CA ILE A 882 -9.88 -10.96 -7.96
C ILE A 882 -10.05 -11.97 -6.81
N VAL A 883 -11.22 -12.01 -6.17
CA VAL A 883 -11.50 -12.94 -5.08
C VAL A 883 -11.58 -14.39 -5.59
N LYS A 884 -12.26 -14.63 -6.71
CA LYS A 884 -12.35 -15.96 -7.34
C LYS A 884 -10.99 -16.48 -7.80
N ALA A 885 -10.13 -15.59 -8.28
CA ALA A 885 -8.72 -15.87 -8.60
C ALA A 885 -7.86 -16.21 -7.36
N GLN A 886 -8.44 -16.11 -6.16
CA GLN A 886 -7.76 -16.28 -4.88
C GLN A 886 -6.59 -15.31 -4.69
N LEU A 887 -6.65 -14.13 -5.32
CA LEU A 887 -5.68 -13.06 -5.14
C LEU A 887 -5.96 -12.25 -3.86
N ALA A 888 -7.18 -12.32 -3.32
CA ALA A 888 -7.59 -11.80 -2.02
C ALA A 888 -8.80 -12.59 -1.49
N SER A 889 -9.09 -12.54 -0.18
CA SER A 889 -10.33 -13.11 0.38
C SER A 889 -11.50 -12.11 0.33
N GLN A 890 -11.20 -10.81 0.30
CA GLN A 890 -12.16 -9.75 0.04
C GLN A 890 -11.53 -8.63 -0.79
N CYS A 891 -12.34 -7.95 -1.59
CA CYS A 891 -11.88 -6.93 -2.52
C CYS A 891 -12.98 -5.90 -2.78
N GLU A 892 -12.63 -4.61 -2.67
CA GLU A 892 -13.40 -3.48 -3.16
C GLU A 892 -12.68 -2.88 -4.37
N VAL A 893 -13.45 -2.47 -5.37
CA VAL A 893 -12.98 -1.79 -6.58
C VAL A 893 -13.76 -0.48 -6.72
N GLN A 894 -13.04 0.63 -6.83
CA GLN A 894 -13.60 1.95 -7.08
C GLN A 894 -13.26 2.37 -8.51
N LEU A 895 -14.27 2.81 -9.27
CA LEU A 895 -14.08 3.45 -10.58
C LEU A 895 -14.60 4.88 -10.52
N SER A 896 -13.93 5.78 -11.23
CA SER A 896 -14.30 7.20 -11.30
C SER A 896 -14.43 7.63 -12.76
N TYR A 897 -15.48 8.39 -13.09
CA TYR A 897 -15.75 8.88 -14.45
C TYR A 897 -16.01 10.38 -14.47
N ALA A 898 -15.69 11.01 -15.60
CA ALA A 898 -16.02 12.39 -15.92
C ALA A 898 -16.90 12.42 -17.18
N ILE A 899 -17.87 13.35 -17.21
CA ILE A 899 -18.85 13.47 -18.30
C ILE A 899 -18.13 13.63 -19.65
N GLY A 900 -18.53 12.84 -20.65
CA GLY A 900 -17.99 12.89 -22.01
C GLY A 900 -16.63 12.20 -22.19
N VAL A 901 -16.01 11.70 -21.12
CA VAL A 901 -14.76 10.92 -21.19
C VAL A 901 -15.10 9.43 -21.33
N SER A 902 -14.47 8.73 -22.28
CA SER A 902 -14.72 7.31 -22.52
C SER A 902 -14.07 6.43 -21.46
N ASP A 903 -12.83 6.70 -21.08
CA ASP A 903 -12.09 5.90 -20.10
C ASP A 903 -12.33 6.41 -18.67
N PRO A 904 -12.30 5.52 -17.65
CA PRO A 904 -12.34 5.96 -16.27
C PRO A 904 -11.13 6.83 -15.94
N ILE A 905 -11.36 7.92 -15.20
CA ILE A 905 -10.29 8.80 -14.70
C ILE A 905 -9.48 8.16 -13.57
N GLY A 906 -10.00 7.10 -12.95
CA GLY A 906 -9.32 6.36 -11.90
C GLY A 906 -9.91 4.97 -11.65
N CYS A 907 -9.05 4.05 -11.22
CA CYS A 907 -9.41 2.72 -10.74
C CYS A 907 -8.57 2.39 -9.51
N GLU A 908 -9.22 2.17 -8.37
CA GLU A 908 -8.56 1.81 -7.11
C GLU A 908 -9.09 0.47 -6.61
N VAL A 909 -8.19 -0.43 -6.24
CA VAL A 909 -8.50 -1.75 -5.67
C VAL A 909 -8.04 -1.76 -4.22
N SER A 910 -8.94 -2.12 -3.30
CA SER A 910 -8.62 -2.33 -1.88
C SER A 910 -8.93 -3.78 -1.49
N THR A 911 -7.93 -4.52 -1.02
CA THR A 911 -8.13 -5.91 -0.54
C THR A 911 -8.33 -6.00 0.97
N PHE A 912 -8.42 -4.86 1.65
CA PHE A 912 -8.54 -4.76 3.12
C PHE A 912 -7.47 -5.56 3.86
N GLY A 913 -6.26 -5.62 3.29
CA GLY A 913 -5.12 -6.37 3.83
C GLY A 913 -5.19 -7.90 3.63
N THR A 914 -6.14 -8.39 2.84
CA THR A 914 -6.27 -9.83 2.52
C THR A 914 -5.61 -10.24 1.20
N GLY A 915 -5.05 -9.28 0.47
CA GLY A 915 -4.40 -9.49 -0.82
C GLY A 915 -3.10 -10.29 -0.71
N LYS A 916 -2.92 -11.25 -1.61
CA LYS A 916 -1.66 -11.96 -1.87
C LYS A 916 -0.70 -11.17 -2.76
N VAL A 917 -1.22 -10.13 -3.42
CA VAL A 917 -0.48 -9.21 -4.28
C VAL A 917 -0.81 -7.77 -3.87
N PRO A 918 0.09 -6.80 -4.09
CA PRO A 918 -0.17 -5.41 -3.73
C PRO A 918 -1.38 -4.82 -4.46
N ASP A 919 -2.23 -4.11 -3.71
CA ASP A 919 -3.44 -3.41 -4.17
C ASP A 919 -3.19 -2.48 -5.37
N LYS A 920 -2.07 -1.76 -5.37
CA LYS A 920 -1.64 -0.89 -6.49
C LYS A 920 -1.41 -1.67 -7.79
N LEU A 921 -0.88 -2.89 -7.69
CA LEU A 921 -0.66 -3.74 -8.86
C LEU A 921 -1.99 -4.27 -9.40
N LEU A 922 -2.91 -4.67 -8.52
CA LEU A 922 -4.26 -5.08 -8.90
C LEU A 922 -5.01 -3.95 -9.60
N SER A 923 -4.89 -2.72 -9.08
CA SER A 923 -5.50 -1.51 -9.67
C SER A 923 -5.03 -1.27 -11.10
N LYS A 924 -3.71 -1.33 -11.35
CA LYS A 924 -3.15 -1.20 -12.69
C LYS A 924 -3.57 -2.35 -13.62
N LYS A 925 -3.56 -3.59 -13.12
CA LYS A 925 -3.91 -4.77 -13.91
C LYS A 925 -5.39 -4.81 -14.27
N ALA A 926 -6.27 -4.32 -13.39
CA ALA A 926 -7.70 -4.23 -13.66
C ALA A 926 -7.97 -3.42 -14.95
N LEU A 927 -7.37 -2.22 -15.08
CA LEU A 927 -7.51 -1.40 -16.30
C LEU A 927 -6.83 -1.99 -17.54
N GLN A 928 -5.85 -2.88 -17.39
CA GLN A 928 -5.21 -3.57 -18.52
C GLN A 928 -6.03 -4.76 -19.03
N VAL A 929 -6.78 -5.41 -18.14
CA VAL A 929 -7.53 -6.65 -18.42
C VAL A 929 -8.99 -6.37 -18.79
N PHE A 930 -9.57 -5.31 -18.21
CA PHE A 930 -10.96 -4.95 -18.40
C PHE A 930 -11.05 -3.61 -19.14
N ASP A 931 -11.80 -3.63 -20.24
CA ASP A 931 -12.23 -2.41 -20.90
C ASP A 931 -13.37 -1.81 -20.06
N CYS A 932 -13.02 -0.82 -19.25
CA CYS A 932 -13.93 -0.10 -18.37
C CYS A 932 -14.60 1.08 -19.06
N SER A 933 -14.49 1.26 -20.38
CA SER A 933 -15.25 2.29 -21.08
C SER A 933 -16.75 1.95 -21.10
N PRO A 934 -17.68 2.91 -21.15
CA PRO A 934 -19.12 2.62 -21.25
C PRO A 934 -19.47 1.66 -22.39
N GLN A 935 -18.83 1.82 -23.55
CA GLN A 935 -19.03 0.93 -24.69
C GLN A 935 -18.46 -0.47 -24.42
N GLY A 936 -17.24 -0.57 -23.88
CA GLY A 936 -16.63 -1.85 -23.50
C GLY A 936 -17.44 -2.63 -22.46
N ILE A 937 -18.04 -1.94 -21.49
CA ILE A 937 -18.92 -2.53 -20.48
C ILE A 937 -20.20 -3.07 -21.12
N ILE A 938 -20.85 -2.26 -21.98
CA ILE A 938 -22.06 -2.64 -22.69
C ILE A 938 -21.81 -3.89 -23.55
N ASP A 939 -20.70 -3.93 -24.28
CA ASP A 939 -20.37 -5.04 -25.17
C ASP A 939 -19.97 -6.30 -24.37
N MET A 940 -19.22 -6.14 -23.28
CA MET A 940 -18.80 -7.26 -22.44
C MET A 940 -20.00 -7.98 -21.79
N PHE A 941 -20.98 -7.23 -21.29
CA PHE A 941 -22.14 -7.80 -20.61
C PHE A 941 -23.40 -7.84 -21.49
N GLN A 942 -23.28 -7.44 -22.75
CA GLN A 942 -24.37 -7.38 -23.73
C GLN A 942 -25.57 -6.56 -23.24
N LEU A 943 -25.37 -5.43 -22.57
CA LEU A 943 -26.41 -4.74 -21.78
C LEU A 943 -27.61 -4.16 -22.57
N ARG A 944 -27.67 -4.26 -23.90
CA ARG A 944 -28.78 -3.69 -24.71
C ARG A 944 -29.98 -4.65 -24.88
N HIS A 945 -30.27 -5.50 -23.91
CA HIS A 945 -31.43 -6.40 -23.92
C HIS A 945 -32.30 -6.27 -22.67
N VAL A 946 -33.52 -6.78 -22.75
CA VAL A 946 -34.52 -6.75 -21.67
C VAL A 946 -34.07 -7.64 -20.52
N LEU A 947 -33.75 -7.04 -19.38
CA LEU A 947 -33.26 -7.75 -18.18
C LEU A 947 -33.45 -6.97 -16.86
N TYR A 948 -33.77 -5.68 -16.93
CA TYR A 948 -33.56 -4.74 -15.82
C TYR A 948 -34.62 -4.86 -14.73
N ARG A 949 -35.88 -5.14 -15.07
CA ARG A 949 -36.95 -5.30 -14.09
C ARG A 949 -36.62 -6.39 -13.06
N ASN A 950 -35.92 -7.44 -13.48
CA ASN A 950 -35.48 -8.51 -12.57
C ASN A 950 -34.37 -8.07 -11.62
N THR A 951 -33.62 -7.00 -11.95
CA THR A 951 -32.56 -6.43 -11.12
C THR A 951 -33.11 -5.53 -10.01
N ALA A 952 -34.29 -4.93 -10.24
CA ALA A 952 -34.93 -3.99 -9.34
C ALA A 952 -35.36 -4.57 -7.99
N VAL A 953 -35.31 -5.89 -7.78
CA VAL A 953 -35.64 -6.55 -6.50
C VAL A 953 -34.66 -7.66 -6.17
N TYR A 954 -34.49 -7.93 -4.87
CA TYR A 954 -33.61 -8.99 -4.34
C TYR A 954 -32.13 -8.81 -4.68
N GLY A 955 -31.69 -7.55 -4.81
CA GLY A 955 -30.30 -7.17 -5.05
C GLY A 955 -29.86 -7.28 -6.51
N HIS A 956 -28.99 -6.36 -6.95
CA HIS A 956 -28.43 -6.38 -8.32
C HIS A 956 -27.29 -7.40 -8.49
N PHE A 957 -26.78 -7.96 -7.39
CA PHE A 957 -25.57 -8.79 -7.35
C PHE A 957 -25.83 -10.15 -6.71
N GLY A 958 -24.92 -11.10 -6.96
CA GLY A 958 -24.99 -12.44 -6.37
C GLY A 958 -25.99 -13.40 -7.01
N ARG A 959 -26.43 -13.14 -8.25
CA ARG A 959 -27.32 -14.01 -9.02
C ARG A 959 -26.69 -14.38 -10.37
N GLU A 960 -26.52 -15.68 -10.62
CA GLU A 960 -25.83 -16.17 -11.83
C GLU A 960 -26.59 -15.87 -13.13
N GLU A 961 -27.89 -15.58 -13.05
CA GLU A 961 -28.70 -15.16 -14.20
C GLU A 961 -28.23 -13.85 -14.84
N PHE A 962 -27.41 -13.05 -14.14
CA PHE A 962 -26.91 -11.77 -14.64
C PHE A 962 -25.54 -11.86 -15.31
N PRO A 963 -25.34 -11.19 -16.46
CA PRO A 963 -24.11 -11.31 -17.24
C PRO A 963 -22.87 -10.78 -16.50
N TRP A 964 -22.99 -9.74 -15.66
CA TRP A 964 -21.87 -9.21 -14.87
C TRP A 964 -21.48 -10.08 -13.69
N GLU A 965 -22.29 -11.09 -13.33
CA GLU A 965 -21.90 -12.08 -12.32
C GLU A 965 -21.06 -13.21 -12.92
N GLN A 966 -20.93 -13.27 -14.26
CA GLN A 966 -20.12 -14.26 -14.97
C GLN A 966 -18.66 -13.81 -15.11
N ILE A 967 -17.72 -14.71 -14.82
CA ILE A 967 -16.28 -14.41 -14.84
C ILE A 967 -15.63 -15.05 -16.07
N SER A 968 -14.92 -14.24 -16.85
CA SER A 968 -14.10 -14.72 -17.96
C SER A 968 -12.85 -15.44 -17.43
N LYS A 969 -12.70 -16.72 -17.79
CA LYS A 969 -11.51 -17.51 -17.43
C LYS A 969 -10.23 -16.89 -17.99
N ASP A 970 -10.27 -16.36 -19.21
CA ASP A 970 -9.09 -15.74 -19.84
C ASP A 970 -8.65 -14.47 -19.10
N LYS A 971 -9.60 -13.60 -18.72
CA LYS A 971 -9.32 -12.41 -17.92
C LYS A 971 -8.79 -12.76 -16.53
N MET A 972 -9.39 -13.77 -15.90
CA MET A 972 -8.92 -14.30 -14.61
C MET A 972 -7.49 -14.86 -14.73
N HIS A 973 -7.18 -15.64 -15.77
CA HIS A 973 -5.83 -16.13 -16.03
C HIS A 973 -4.84 -14.98 -16.24
N THR A 974 -5.23 -13.94 -16.97
CA THR A 974 -4.39 -12.75 -17.23
C THR A 974 -4.12 -11.95 -15.95
N LEU A 975 -5.09 -11.88 -15.03
CA LEU A 975 -4.91 -11.30 -13.69
C LEU A 975 -4.00 -12.15 -12.80
N VAL A 976 -4.11 -13.49 -12.88
CA VAL A 976 -3.34 -14.46 -12.07
C VAL A 976 -1.93 -14.67 -12.59
N GLN A 977 -1.66 -14.37 -13.86
CA GLN A 977 -0.31 -14.36 -14.41
C GLN A 977 0.53 -13.33 -13.65
N LYS A 978 1.13 -13.81 -12.55
CA LYS A 978 2.24 -13.18 -11.85
C LYS A 978 3.26 -12.86 -12.92
N ASN A 979 3.78 -11.64 -12.92
CA ASN A 979 5.07 -11.38 -13.55
C ASN A 979 6.08 -12.28 -12.84
N ILE A 980 6.21 -13.52 -13.30
CA ILE A 980 7.46 -14.23 -13.20
C ILE A 980 8.41 -13.29 -13.94
N SER A 981 9.41 -12.74 -13.25
CA SER A 981 10.40 -11.84 -13.85
C SER A 981 11.19 -12.48 -15.00
N ALA A 982 10.90 -13.74 -15.33
CA ALA A 982 11.43 -14.45 -16.48
C ALA A 982 10.61 -14.13 -17.74
N PRO A 983 11.27 -13.77 -18.85
CA PRO A 983 10.59 -13.52 -20.12
C PRO A 983 9.88 -14.79 -20.62
N GLY A 984 8.60 -14.67 -20.99
CA GLY A 984 7.84 -15.77 -21.59
C GLY A 984 8.37 -16.14 -22.98
N VAL A 985 8.26 -17.43 -23.35
CA VAL A 985 8.67 -17.95 -24.67
C VAL A 985 7.51 -18.74 -25.29
N CYS A 986 7.06 -18.36 -26.48
CA CYS A 986 6.01 -19.04 -27.22
C CYS A 986 6.59 -20.22 -28.03
N HIS A 987 6.09 -21.45 -27.85
CA HIS A 987 6.56 -22.62 -28.58
C HIS A 987 5.73 -22.87 -29.85
N LEU A 988 6.36 -22.87 -31.02
CA LEU A 988 5.73 -23.14 -32.32
C LEU A 988 6.22 -24.47 -32.89
N LEU A 989 5.30 -25.31 -33.37
CA LEU A 989 5.61 -26.65 -33.89
C LEU A 989 5.44 -26.72 -35.41
N CYS A 990 6.49 -27.14 -36.12
CA CYS A 990 6.38 -27.43 -37.56
C CYS A 990 5.52 -28.67 -37.81
N GLY A 991 4.74 -28.66 -38.90
CA GLY A 991 3.94 -29.81 -39.33
C GLY A 991 2.60 -30.03 -38.61
N LYS A 992 2.15 -29.10 -37.76
CA LYS A 992 0.82 -29.16 -37.11
C LYS A 992 -0.03 -27.90 -37.24
N MET A 993 0.53 -26.81 -37.80
CA MET A 993 -0.10 -25.49 -37.85
C MET A 993 -0.10 -24.94 -39.28
N THR A 994 -1.15 -24.20 -39.64
CA THR A 994 -1.25 -23.42 -40.88
C THR A 994 -0.53 -22.07 -40.75
N ARG A 995 -0.44 -21.29 -41.84
CA ARG A 995 0.20 -19.94 -41.79
C ARG A 995 -0.65 -18.98 -40.98
N GLU A 996 -1.96 -19.15 -41.05
CA GLU A 996 -2.98 -18.40 -40.36
C GLU A 996 -2.89 -18.66 -38.86
N ASP A 997 -2.80 -19.93 -38.45
CA ASP A 997 -2.64 -20.31 -37.02
C ASP A 997 -1.37 -19.70 -36.42
N ILE A 998 -0.24 -19.81 -37.13
CA ILE A 998 1.04 -19.26 -36.69
C ILE A 998 0.95 -17.74 -36.55
N SER A 999 0.33 -17.06 -37.52
CA SER A 999 0.15 -15.60 -37.46
C SER A 999 -0.77 -15.17 -36.32
N PHE A 1000 -1.86 -15.90 -36.10
CA PHE A 1000 -2.80 -15.65 -35.00
C PHE A 1000 -2.12 -15.80 -33.63
N HIS A 1001 -1.32 -16.85 -33.44
CA HIS A 1001 -0.59 -17.07 -32.19
C HIS A 1001 0.48 -16.01 -31.95
N LEU A 1002 1.21 -15.59 -32.99
CA LEU A 1002 2.22 -14.54 -32.88
C LEU A 1002 1.60 -13.17 -32.53
N GLU A 1003 0.44 -12.82 -33.09
CA GLU A 1003 -0.22 -11.57 -32.71
C GLU A 1003 -0.81 -11.59 -31.30
N ARG A 1004 -1.31 -12.74 -30.85
CA ARG A 1004 -1.68 -12.90 -29.43
C ARG A 1004 -0.48 -12.70 -28.52
N CYS A 1005 0.69 -13.24 -28.88
CA CYS A 1005 1.92 -13.00 -28.13
C CYS A 1005 2.32 -11.53 -28.11
N ARG A 1006 2.19 -10.81 -29.24
CA ARG A 1006 2.45 -9.37 -29.33
C ARG A 1006 1.56 -8.54 -28.39
N VAL A 1007 0.25 -8.81 -28.38
CA VAL A 1007 -0.70 -8.17 -27.44
C VAL A 1007 -0.36 -8.48 -25.99
N MET A 1008 0.16 -9.67 -25.71
CA MET A 1008 0.60 -10.09 -24.38
C MET A 1008 2.03 -9.66 -24.03
N ASN A 1009 2.70 -8.87 -24.88
CA ASN A 1009 4.09 -8.44 -24.74
C ASN A 1009 5.11 -9.60 -24.60
N ILE A 1010 4.84 -10.73 -25.26
CA ILE A 1010 5.74 -11.88 -25.36
C ILE A 1010 6.47 -11.77 -26.71
N GLN A 1011 7.76 -11.48 -26.67
CA GLN A 1011 8.58 -11.27 -27.87
C GLN A 1011 9.47 -12.48 -28.22
N ASN A 1012 9.62 -13.45 -27.32
CA ASN A 1012 10.46 -14.62 -27.56
C ASN A 1012 9.65 -15.80 -28.11
N VAL A 1013 10.16 -16.42 -29.17
CA VAL A 1013 9.51 -17.52 -29.87
C VAL A 1013 10.51 -18.66 -30.00
N LEU A 1014 10.11 -19.89 -29.69
CA LEU A 1014 10.93 -21.10 -29.88
C LEU A 1014 10.30 -21.98 -30.95
N VAL A 1015 11.01 -22.16 -32.06
CA VAL A 1015 10.60 -23.02 -33.17
C VAL A 1015 11.08 -24.46 -32.92
N LEU A 1016 10.13 -25.39 -32.96
CA LEU A 1016 10.30 -26.80 -32.61
C LEU A 1016 9.89 -27.72 -33.77
N ARG A 1017 10.64 -28.82 -33.93
CA ARG A 1017 10.44 -29.90 -34.93
C ARG A 1017 10.51 -29.44 -36.39
N GLY A 1018 10.60 -30.39 -37.35
CA GLY A 1018 10.55 -30.13 -38.80
C GLY A 1018 11.61 -30.83 -39.67
N ASP A 1019 12.57 -31.55 -39.11
CA ASP A 1019 13.70 -32.08 -39.90
C ASP A 1019 13.55 -33.56 -40.26
N GLN A 1020 12.33 -34.00 -40.62
CA GLN A 1020 12.02 -35.41 -40.88
C GLN A 1020 12.53 -35.90 -42.25
N ARG A 1021 13.08 -37.12 -42.28
CA ARG A 1021 13.60 -37.78 -43.50
C ARG A 1021 12.77 -38.97 -44.00
N ASN A 1022 11.83 -39.52 -43.22
CA ASN A 1022 11.10 -40.71 -43.64
C ASN A 1022 10.00 -40.39 -44.67
N ARG A 1023 9.90 -41.27 -45.68
CA ARG A 1023 9.05 -41.08 -46.87
C ARG A 1023 7.55 -41.13 -46.55
N GLU A 1024 7.15 -41.87 -45.53
CA GLU A 1024 5.76 -42.02 -45.09
C GLU A 1024 5.21 -40.79 -44.36
N GLU A 1025 6.00 -40.13 -43.49
CA GLU A 1025 5.57 -38.91 -42.79
C GLU A 1025 5.47 -37.70 -43.74
N ARG A 1026 6.29 -37.66 -44.80
CA ARG A 1026 6.15 -36.68 -45.90
C ARG A 1026 4.82 -36.80 -46.64
N ILE A 1027 4.21 -37.99 -46.67
CA ILE A 1027 2.92 -38.22 -47.33
C ILE A 1027 1.78 -37.68 -46.44
N VAL A 1028 1.80 -38.00 -45.13
CA VAL A 1028 0.79 -37.52 -44.16
C VAL A 1028 0.77 -35.99 -44.04
N GLN A 1029 1.92 -35.31 -44.11
CA GLN A 1029 1.97 -33.83 -44.08
C GLN A 1029 1.39 -33.15 -45.33
N ARG A 1030 1.48 -33.79 -46.51
CA ARG A 1030 0.89 -33.24 -47.75
C ARG A 1030 -0.64 -33.25 -47.73
N GLU A 1031 -1.24 -34.13 -46.95
CA GLU A 1031 -2.70 -34.22 -46.81
C GLU A 1031 -3.28 -33.26 -45.75
N GLY A 1032 -2.46 -32.75 -44.82
CA GLY A 1032 -2.91 -31.96 -43.64
C GLY A 1032 -2.94 -30.43 -43.77
N ASN A 1033 -2.70 -29.86 -44.95
CA ASN A 1033 -2.70 -28.40 -45.20
C ASN A 1033 -1.70 -27.60 -44.31
N HIS A 1034 -0.61 -28.23 -43.86
CA HIS A 1034 0.38 -27.62 -42.97
C HIS A 1034 1.34 -26.67 -43.72
N ALA A 1035 1.71 -25.57 -43.08
CA ALA A 1035 2.42 -24.46 -43.74
C ALA A 1035 3.93 -24.65 -43.91
N PHE A 1036 4.58 -25.37 -42.99
CA PHE A 1036 6.04 -25.51 -42.93
C PHE A 1036 6.42 -26.94 -42.55
N CYS A 1037 7.25 -27.56 -43.39
CA CYS A 1037 7.82 -28.88 -43.14
C CYS A 1037 9.11 -28.78 -42.33
N HIS A 1038 9.99 -27.81 -42.63
CA HIS A 1038 11.29 -27.64 -41.99
C HIS A 1038 11.36 -26.44 -41.05
N ALA A 1039 12.10 -26.58 -39.95
CA ALA A 1039 12.21 -25.54 -38.93
C ALA A 1039 12.87 -24.25 -39.47
N GLY A 1040 13.87 -24.37 -40.35
CA GLY A 1040 14.51 -23.21 -40.95
C GLY A 1040 13.56 -22.39 -41.83
N ASP A 1041 12.63 -23.02 -42.53
CA ASP A 1041 11.62 -22.32 -43.34
C ASP A 1041 10.65 -21.53 -42.46
N LEU A 1042 10.29 -22.08 -41.29
CA LEU A 1042 9.45 -21.38 -40.31
C LEU A 1042 10.21 -20.21 -39.67
N VAL A 1043 11.49 -20.39 -39.33
CA VAL A 1043 12.34 -19.30 -38.83
C VAL A 1043 12.38 -18.14 -39.83
N ALA A 1044 12.63 -18.43 -41.12
CA ALA A 1044 12.64 -17.41 -42.16
C ALA A 1044 11.28 -16.70 -42.32
N PHE A 1045 10.16 -17.43 -42.17
CA PHE A 1045 8.82 -16.85 -42.21
C PHE A 1045 8.55 -15.91 -41.03
N VAL A 1046 8.85 -16.35 -39.80
CA VAL A 1046 8.67 -15.52 -38.59
C VAL A 1046 9.55 -14.29 -38.68
N GLN A 1047 10.82 -14.43 -39.07
CA GLN A 1047 11.75 -13.30 -39.21
C GLN A 1047 11.23 -12.24 -40.20
N ARG A 1048 10.65 -12.68 -41.32
CA ARG A 1048 10.14 -11.76 -42.34
C ARG A 1048 8.86 -11.05 -41.90
N LYS A 1049 7.94 -11.75 -41.24
CA LYS A 1049 6.60 -11.23 -40.93
C LYS A 1049 6.54 -10.54 -39.57
N PHE A 1050 7.38 -10.95 -38.63
CA PHE A 1050 7.45 -10.47 -37.25
C PHE A 1050 8.91 -10.22 -36.85
N PRO A 1051 9.56 -9.20 -37.43
CA PRO A 1051 10.99 -8.92 -37.21
C PRO A 1051 11.29 -8.50 -35.76
N ASP A 1052 10.28 -8.06 -35.01
CA ASP A 1052 10.40 -7.64 -33.61
C ASP A 1052 10.51 -8.83 -32.64
N CYS A 1053 10.38 -10.08 -33.12
CA CYS A 1053 10.46 -11.28 -32.29
C CYS A 1053 11.89 -11.83 -32.18
N SER A 1054 12.29 -12.20 -30.97
CA SER A 1054 13.50 -12.99 -30.72
C SER A 1054 13.21 -14.47 -31.02
N ILE A 1055 13.79 -14.99 -32.09
CA ILE A 1055 13.54 -16.36 -32.58
C ILE A 1055 14.60 -17.33 -32.06
N GLY A 1056 14.19 -18.33 -31.29
CA GLY A 1056 15.00 -19.45 -30.83
C GLY A 1056 14.71 -20.73 -31.60
N VAL A 1057 15.68 -21.65 -31.64
CA VAL A 1057 15.54 -23.01 -32.20
C VAL A 1057 16.02 -24.09 -31.23
N ALA A 1058 15.52 -25.31 -31.40
CA ALA A 1058 15.94 -26.46 -30.60
C ALA A 1058 17.33 -27.01 -31.01
N GLY A 1059 18.19 -27.29 -30.02
CA GLY A 1059 19.44 -28.04 -30.18
C GLY A 1059 19.48 -29.26 -29.25
N PHE A 1060 20.15 -30.36 -29.63
CA PHE A 1060 20.09 -31.62 -28.85
C PHE A 1060 21.48 -31.99 -28.31
N PRO A 1061 21.74 -31.80 -27.00
CA PRO A 1061 23.04 -32.05 -26.41
C PRO A 1061 23.57 -33.47 -26.64
N GLU A 1062 22.72 -34.48 -26.52
CA GLU A 1062 23.14 -35.88 -26.62
C GLU A 1062 23.06 -36.45 -28.04
N GLY A 1063 22.55 -35.64 -28.97
CA GLY A 1063 22.31 -36.00 -30.37
C GLY A 1063 20.81 -36.09 -30.69
N HIS A 1064 20.42 -35.73 -31.92
CA HIS A 1064 19.04 -35.93 -32.36
C HIS A 1064 18.74 -37.43 -32.58
N PRO A 1065 17.66 -37.98 -32.00
CA PRO A 1065 17.33 -39.40 -32.09
C PRO A 1065 17.24 -39.97 -33.51
N GLU A 1066 16.66 -39.19 -34.41
CA GLU A 1066 16.47 -39.55 -35.83
C GLU A 1066 17.72 -39.28 -36.69
N THR A 1067 18.79 -38.70 -36.11
CA THR A 1067 20.06 -38.44 -36.80
C THR A 1067 21.24 -38.90 -35.95
N PRO A 1068 21.67 -40.17 -36.06
CA PRO A 1068 22.77 -40.71 -35.24
C PRO A 1068 24.14 -40.08 -35.54
N ASN A 1069 24.25 -39.27 -36.60
CA ASN A 1069 25.48 -38.55 -36.94
C ASN A 1069 25.45 -37.13 -36.36
N ARG A 1070 26.21 -36.94 -35.27
CA ARG A 1070 26.36 -35.68 -34.53
C ARG A 1070 26.94 -34.51 -35.35
N PHE A 1071 27.74 -34.76 -36.39
CA PHE A 1071 28.25 -33.70 -37.27
C PHE A 1071 27.13 -33.19 -38.19
N LYS A 1072 26.36 -34.11 -38.77
CA LYS A 1072 25.24 -33.78 -39.64
C LYS A 1072 24.14 -33.00 -38.93
N GLU A 1073 23.98 -33.24 -37.63
CA GLU A 1073 23.07 -32.46 -36.78
C GLU A 1073 23.55 -31.01 -36.60
N MET A 1074 24.86 -30.79 -36.45
CA MET A 1074 25.40 -29.44 -36.37
C MET A 1074 25.23 -28.68 -37.69
N ASP A 1075 25.35 -29.35 -38.83
CA ASP A 1075 25.04 -28.74 -40.13
C ASP A 1075 23.58 -28.25 -40.20
N TYR A 1076 22.63 -29.03 -39.67
CA TYR A 1076 21.21 -28.64 -39.62
C TYR A 1076 20.95 -27.50 -38.64
N LEU A 1077 21.59 -27.54 -37.47
CA LEU A 1077 21.48 -26.47 -36.49
C LEU A 1077 22.06 -25.17 -37.05
N LYS A 1078 23.22 -25.25 -37.72
CA LYS A 1078 23.83 -24.13 -38.44
C LYS A 1078 22.90 -23.58 -39.50
N TRP A 1079 22.29 -24.43 -40.31
CA TRP A 1079 21.34 -23.98 -41.34
C TRP A 1079 20.19 -23.16 -40.73
N LYS A 1080 19.61 -23.57 -39.60
CA LYS A 1080 18.55 -22.82 -38.92
C LYS A 1080 19.03 -21.46 -38.41
N VAL A 1081 20.26 -21.39 -37.89
CA VAL A 1081 20.90 -20.14 -37.47
C VAL A 1081 21.12 -19.22 -38.67
N ASP A 1082 21.61 -19.76 -39.78
CA ASP A 1082 21.81 -19.03 -41.03
C ASP A 1082 20.48 -18.53 -41.64
N GLN A 1083 19.33 -19.12 -41.30
CA GLN A 1083 17.99 -18.62 -41.67
C GLN A 1083 17.48 -17.47 -40.77
N GLY A 1084 18.21 -17.08 -39.72
CA GLY A 1084 17.87 -15.97 -38.85
C GLY A 1084 17.44 -16.35 -37.43
N ALA A 1085 17.81 -17.52 -36.92
CA ALA A 1085 17.61 -17.83 -35.51
C ALA A 1085 18.61 -17.05 -34.64
N HIS A 1086 18.12 -16.44 -33.56
CA HIS A 1086 18.87 -15.55 -32.66
C HIS A 1086 19.45 -16.27 -31.44
N TYR A 1087 18.89 -17.41 -31.04
CA TYR A 1087 19.39 -18.20 -29.91
C TYR A 1087 19.02 -19.68 -30.05
N ILE A 1088 19.66 -20.54 -29.28
CA ILE A 1088 19.40 -21.99 -29.24
C ILE A 1088 18.92 -22.37 -27.84
N VAL A 1089 17.86 -23.16 -27.75
CA VAL A 1089 17.42 -23.78 -26.49
C VAL A 1089 17.70 -25.27 -26.56
N THR A 1090 18.53 -25.76 -25.65
CA THR A 1090 18.84 -27.19 -25.61
C THR A 1090 17.60 -28.00 -25.21
N GLN A 1091 17.41 -29.12 -25.90
CA GLN A 1091 16.47 -30.14 -25.53
C GLN A 1091 17.05 -30.96 -24.38
N LEU A 1092 16.15 -31.54 -23.61
CA LEU A 1092 16.36 -32.18 -22.30
C LEU A 1092 17.73 -32.88 -22.16
N PHE A 1093 18.48 -32.52 -21.12
CA PHE A 1093 19.68 -33.23 -20.66
C PHE A 1093 19.68 -33.29 -19.12
N PHE A 1094 20.28 -34.33 -18.56
CA PHE A 1094 20.31 -34.55 -17.11
C PHE A 1094 21.73 -34.50 -16.50
N ASP A 1095 22.75 -34.41 -17.35
CA ASP A 1095 24.16 -34.24 -16.99
C ASP A 1095 24.75 -33.02 -17.70
N ASN A 1096 25.31 -32.08 -16.93
CA ASN A 1096 25.82 -30.82 -17.50
C ASN A 1096 26.97 -31.03 -18.50
N ARG A 1097 27.67 -32.17 -18.45
CA ARG A 1097 28.72 -32.50 -19.43
C ARG A 1097 28.19 -32.55 -20.86
N ASP A 1098 27.00 -33.10 -21.05
CA ASP A 1098 26.39 -33.18 -22.39
C ASP A 1098 26.08 -31.78 -22.94
N PHE A 1099 25.70 -30.84 -22.07
CA PHE A 1099 25.51 -29.44 -22.44
C PHE A 1099 26.83 -28.76 -22.84
N PHE A 1100 27.92 -28.96 -22.08
CA PHE A 1100 29.22 -28.38 -22.41
C PHE A 1100 29.79 -28.93 -23.73
N ASP A 1101 29.74 -30.25 -23.91
CA ASP A 1101 30.17 -30.92 -25.16
C ASP A 1101 29.35 -30.44 -26.37
N PHE A 1102 28.09 -30.06 -26.16
CA PHE A 1102 27.25 -29.46 -27.20
C PHE A 1102 27.68 -28.03 -27.55
N CYS A 1103 27.95 -27.20 -26.55
CA CYS A 1103 28.45 -25.84 -26.77
C CYS A 1103 29.78 -25.84 -27.56
N GLU A 1104 30.72 -26.73 -27.21
CA GLU A 1104 31.98 -26.86 -27.95
C GLU A 1104 31.76 -27.27 -29.41
N ARG A 1105 30.88 -28.25 -29.67
CA ARG A 1105 30.54 -28.66 -31.04
C ARG A 1105 29.87 -27.55 -31.85
N ALA A 1106 29.01 -26.76 -31.22
CA ALA A 1106 28.36 -25.63 -31.88
C ALA A 1106 29.39 -24.57 -32.32
N VAL A 1107 30.35 -24.25 -31.44
CA VAL A 1107 31.45 -23.32 -31.76
C VAL A 1107 32.31 -23.86 -32.91
N LEU A 1108 32.68 -25.14 -32.87
CA LEU A 1108 33.46 -25.78 -33.95
C LEU A 1108 32.70 -25.82 -35.30
N ALA A 1109 31.37 -25.89 -35.26
CA ALA A 1109 30.52 -25.81 -36.44
C ALA A 1109 30.28 -24.37 -36.93
N GLY A 1110 30.83 -23.35 -36.28
CA GLY A 1110 30.65 -21.94 -36.65
C GLY A 1110 29.30 -21.36 -36.25
N ILE A 1111 28.74 -21.82 -35.13
CA ILE A 1111 27.50 -21.33 -34.53
C ILE A 1111 27.85 -20.49 -33.30
N PHE A 1112 27.50 -19.20 -33.31
CA PHE A 1112 27.89 -18.24 -32.28
C PHE A 1112 26.70 -17.57 -31.56
N VAL A 1113 25.47 -17.99 -31.87
CA VAL A 1113 24.29 -17.49 -31.18
C VAL A 1113 24.22 -18.03 -29.74
N PRO A 1114 23.66 -17.28 -28.78
CA PRO A 1114 23.52 -17.72 -27.39
C PRO A 1114 22.86 -19.10 -27.24
N ILE A 1115 23.45 -19.98 -26.43
CA ILE A 1115 22.91 -21.32 -26.12
C ILE A 1115 22.34 -21.31 -24.70
N ILE A 1116 21.03 -21.47 -24.61
CA ILE A 1116 20.23 -21.50 -23.38
C ILE A 1116 20.04 -22.96 -22.96
N ALA A 1117 20.35 -23.25 -21.69
CA ALA A 1117 20.24 -24.60 -21.15
C ALA A 1117 18.79 -24.94 -20.78
N GLY A 1118 18.23 -25.96 -21.42
CA GLY A 1118 16.90 -26.48 -21.13
C GLY A 1118 16.88 -27.48 -19.98
N VAL A 1119 16.43 -27.05 -18.80
CA VAL A 1119 16.42 -27.86 -17.56
C VAL A 1119 14.99 -28.30 -17.23
N MET A 1120 14.82 -29.57 -16.86
CA MET A 1120 13.52 -30.16 -16.51
C MET A 1120 13.55 -30.81 -15.13
N VAL A 1121 12.49 -30.56 -14.35
CA VAL A 1121 12.31 -31.14 -13.02
C VAL A 1121 11.59 -32.48 -13.12
N VAL A 1122 12.21 -33.56 -12.61
CA VAL A 1122 11.59 -34.89 -12.54
C VAL A 1122 10.56 -34.92 -11.41
N ARG A 1123 9.30 -35.29 -11.69
CA ARG A 1123 8.21 -35.20 -10.71
C ARG A 1123 7.47 -36.50 -10.38
N ALA A 1124 7.65 -37.53 -11.18
CA ALA A 1124 6.97 -38.81 -10.98
C ALA A 1124 7.78 -39.95 -11.60
N LYS A 1125 7.69 -41.16 -11.03
CA LYS A 1125 8.43 -42.32 -11.56
C LYS A 1125 8.04 -42.64 -13.00
N LYS A 1126 6.74 -42.56 -13.31
CA LYS A 1126 6.20 -42.77 -14.67
C LYS A 1126 6.68 -41.71 -15.67
N MET A 1127 6.97 -40.49 -15.20
CA MET A 1127 7.51 -39.44 -16.06
C MET A 1127 8.95 -39.77 -16.47
N LEU A 1128 9.77 -40.31 -15.56
CA LEU A 1128 11.14 -40.72 -15.90
C LEU A 1128 11.18 -41.83 -16.96
N GLN A 1129 10.24 -42.79 -16.90
CA GLN A 1129 10.05 -43.81 -17.93
C GLN A 1129 9.62 -43.19 -19.26
N LYS A 1130 8.62 -42.31 -19.25
CA LYS A 1130 8.19 -41.59 -20.45
C LYS A 1130 9.29 -40.68 -21.01
N ILE A 1131 10.17 -40.12 -20.20
CA ILE A 1131 11.30 -39.32 -20.67
C ILE A 1131 12.37 -40.22 -21.27
N ALA A 1132 12.67 -41.38 -20.69
CA ALA A 1132 13.55 -42.35 -21.32
C ALA A 1132 12.99 -42.82 -22.68
N GLU A 1133 11.67 -42.92 -22.81
CA GLU A 1133 10.97 -43.24 -24.07
C GLU A 1133 10.88 -42.06 -25.05
N LEU A 1134 10.62 -40.83 -24.57
CA LEU A 1134 10.37 -39.62 -25.38
C LEU A 1134 11.64 -38.83 -25.72
N ALA A 1135 12.66 -38.88 -24.86
CA ALA A 1135 13.94 -38.19 -25.06
C ALA A 1135 14.91 -38.98 -25.96
N GLN A 1136 14.52 -40.21 -26.37
CA GLN A 1136 15.12 -41.03 -27.44
C GLN A 1136 16.66 -40.88 -27.60
N GLY A 1137 17.41 -40.83 -26.49
CA GLY A 1137 18.84 -40.53 -26.52
C GLY A 1137 19.36 -39.83 -25.26
N ALA A 1138 18.53 -39.11 -24.51
CA ALA A 1138 18.99 -38.44 -23.28
C ALA A 1138 19.33 -39.43 -22.16
N ARG A 1139 20.57 -39.42 -21.70
CA ARG A 1139 21.13 -40.32 -20.70
C ARG A 1139 20.74 -39.82 -19.31
N ILE A 1140 20.03 -40.66 -18.59
CA ILE A 1140 19.70 -40.39 -17.18
C ILE A 1140 20.89 -40.83 -16.31
N PRO A 1141 21.48 -39.93 -15.49
CA PRO A 1141 22.56 -40.29 -14.58
C PRO A 1141 22.13 -41.37 -13.60
N ALA A 1142 22.98 -42.38 -13.41
CA ALA A 1142 22.68 -43.51 -12.53
C ALA A 1142 22.29 -43.09 -11.11
N LYS A 1143 22.90 -42.01 -10.58
CA LYS A 1143 22.58 -41.45 -9.26
C LYS A 1143 21.14 -40.92 -9.18
N LEU A 1144 20.70 -40.19 -10.20
CA LEU A 1144 19.32 -39.67 -10.26
C LEU A 1144 18.32 -40.82 -10.42
N LEU A 1145 18.63 -41.77 -11.30
CA LEU A 1145 17.79 -42.95 -11.54
C LEU A 1145 17.59 -43.76 -10.25
N SER A 1146 18.68 -44.05 -9.51
CA SER A 1146 18.62 -44.78 -8.25
C SER A 1146 17.81 -44.03 -7.18
N ALA A 1147 18.00 -42.71 -7.03
CA ALA A 1147 17.26 -41.90 -6.07
C ALA A 1147 15.75 -41.91 -6.36
N VAL A 1148 15.37 -41.73 -7.63
CA VAL A 1148 13.96 -41.77 -8.06
C VAL A 1148 13.35 -43.16 -7.88
N GLN A 1149 14.11 -44.24 -8.11
CA GLN A 1149 13.62 -45.60 -7.89
C GLN A 1149 13.35 -45.89 -6.41
N LEU A 1150 14.19 -45.37 -5.49
CA LEU A 1150 14.08 -45.55 -4.04
C LEU A 1150 12.96 -44.72 -3.37
N ALA A 1151 12.49 -43.65 -4.02
CA ALA A 1151 11.42 -42.80 -3.50
C ALA A 1151 10.10 -43.58 -3.29
N ARG A 1152 9.33 -43.25 -2.25
CA ARG A 1152 8.10 -43.99 -1.87
C ARG A 1152 6.86 -43.50 -2.61
N ASN A 1153 6.80 -42.22 -2.95
CA ASN A 1153 5.67 -41.58 -3.62
C ASN A 1153 6.13 -40.45 -4.57
N ASP A 1154 5.20 -39.89 -5.35
CA ASP A 1154 5.52 -38.86 -6.35
C ASP A 1154 5.92 -37.51 -5.71
N ASP A 1155 5.48 -37.19 -4.48
CA ASP A 1155 5.92 -35.98 -3.76
C ASP A 1155 7.42 -36.05 -3.39
N GLU A 1156 7.90 -37.23 -3.00
CA GLU A 1156 9.31 -37.47 -2.73
C GLU A 1156 10.14 -37.44 -4.02
N VAL A 1157 9.60 -37.96 -5.13
CA VAL A 1157 10.22 -37.82 -6.46
C VAL A 1157 10.33 -36.35 -6.87
N LYS A 1158 9.29 -35.54 -6.64
CA LYS A 1158 9.29 -34.09 -6.91
C LYS A 1158 10.40 -33.38 -6.15
N LYS A 1159 10.62 -33.70 -4.87
CA LYS A 1159 11.73 -33.15 -4.08
C LYS A 1159 13.09 -33.52 -4.65
N ILE A 1160 13.32 -34.81 -4.96
CA ILE A 1160 14.56 -35.28 -5.58
C ILE A 1160 14.81 -34.58 -6.93
N GLY A 1161 13.76 -34.38 -7.72
CA GLY A 1161 13.85 -33.66 -9.00
C GLY A 1161 14.21 -32.19 -8.84
N ILE A 1162 13.65 -31.50 -7.84
CA ILE A 1162 13.98 -30.11 -7.52
C ILE A 1162 15.45 -30.01 -7.09
N GLU A 1163 15.89 -30.88 -6.17
CA GLU A 1163 17.29 -30.92 -5.72
C GLU A 1163 18.25 -31.20 -6.88
N TRP A 1164 17.92 -32.12 -7.78
CA TRP A 1164 18.74 -32.39 -8.96
C TRP A 1164 18.81 -31.20 -9.92
N ALA A 1165 17.67 -30.54 -10.16
CA ALA A 1165 17.63 -29.36 -11.01
C ALA A 1165 18.45 -28.19 -10.42
N LEU A 1166 18.37 -27.96 -9.10
CA LEU A 1166 19.21 -26.97 -8.40
C LEU A 1166 20.70 -27.29 -8.54
N LYS A 1167 21.07 -28.58 -8.49
CA LYS A 1167 22.45 -29.03 -8.72
C LYS A 1167 22.91 -28.80 -10.17
N GLN A 1168 22.04 -29.05 -11.15
CA GLN A 1168 22.35 -28.74 -12.55
C GLN A 1168 22.56 -27.22 -12.72
N LEU A 1169 21.72 -26.39 -12.11
CA LEU A 1169 21.89 -24.93 -12.15
C LEU A 1169 23.24 -24.49 -11.63
N GLU A 1170 23.70 -25.00 -10.48
CA GLU A 1170 24.98 -24.63 -9.88
C GLU A 1170 26.14 -24.80 -10.87
N GLY A 1171 26.14 -25.88 -11.65
CA GLY A 1171 27.13 -26.09 -12.70
C GLY A 1171 26.93 -25.27 -13.98
N LEU A 1172 25.73 -24.73 -14.24
CA LEU A 1172 25.40 -23.98 -15.46
C LEU A 1172 25.50 -22.45 -15.29
N LYS A 1173 25.47 -21.93 -14.05
CA LYS A 1173 25.35 -20.49 -13.70
C LYS A 1173 26.36 -19.57 -14.40
N ASN A 1174 27.54 -20.06 -14.75
CA ASN A 1174 28.63 -19.25 -15.33
C ASN A 1174 28.97 -19.63 -16.77
N THR A 1175 28.16 -20.46 -17.43
CA THR A 1175 28.52 -21.05 -18.73
C THR A 1175 27.36 -21.10 -19.72
N ALA A 1176 26.13 -21.29 -19.26
CA ALA A 1176 24.95 -21.18 -20.12
C ALA A 1176 24.59 -19.71 -20.33
N ALA A 1177 24.18 -19.33 -21.54
CA ALA A 1177 23.73 -17.96 -21.82
C ALA A 1177 22.36 -17.64 -21.17
N GLY A 1178 21.67 -18.66 -20.66
CA GLY A 1178 20.43 -18.55 -19.90
C GLY A 1178 19.89 -19.93 -19.55
N ILE A 1179 18.83 -19.98 -18.74
CA ILE A 1179 18.13 -21.22 -18.37
C ILE A 1179 16.70 -21.19 -18.90
N HIS A 1180 16.28 -22.26 -19.59
CA HIS A 1180 14.91 -22.50 -19.99
C HIS A 1180 14.29 -23.62 -19.15
N TRP A 1181 13.24 -23.31 -18.39
CA TRP A 1181 12.56 -24.28 -17.54
C TRP A 1181 11.44 -25.01 -18.28
N TYR A 1182 11.54 -26.34 -18.40
CA TYR A 1182 10.45 -27.17 -18.92
C TYR A 1182 9.44 -27.48 -17.81
N VAL A 1183 8.38 -26.66 -17.73
CA VAL A 1183 7.38 -26.71 -16.64
C VAL A 1183 6.09 -27.47 -16.99
N LEU A 1184 5.88 -27.84 -18.27
CA LEU A 1184 4.73 -28.66 -18.73
C LEU A 1184 3.37 -28.26 -18.14
N ASN A 1185 3.03 -26.97 -18.16
CA ASN A 1185 1.79 -26.37 -17.63
C ASN A 1185 1.60 -26.45 -16.10
N GLN A 1186 2.68 -26.57 -15.32
CA GLN A 1186 2.65 -26.58 -13.85
C GLN A 1186 3.52 -25.44 -13.26
N PRO A 1187 2.94 -24.23 -13.08
CA PRO A 1187 3.69 -23.04 -12.67
C PRO A 1187 4.21 -23.09 -11.23
N ASP A 1188 3.61 -23.91 -10.36
CA ASP A 1188 4.02 -24.11 -8.96
C ASP A 1188 5.46 -24.66 -8.82
N ILE A 1189 5.94 -25.38 -9.83
CA ILE A 1189 7.27 -25.98 -9.85
C ILE A 1189 8.34 -24.93 -10.14
N ALA A 1190 8.09 -24.05 -11.13
CA ALA A 1190 8.97 -22.92 -11.38
C ALA A 1190 9.04 -22.00 -10.15
N GLU A 1191 7.92 -21.75 -9.48
CA GLU A 1191 7.90 -20.98 -8.24
C GLU A 1191 8.71 -21.63 -7.12
N SER A 1192 8.67 -22.96 -6.97
CA SER A 1192 9.43 -23.68 -5.94
C SER A 1192 10.94 -23.62 -6.19
N VAL A 1193 11.36 -23.82 -7.45
CA VAL A 1193 12.78 -23.75 -7.81
C VAL A 1193 13.29 -22.29 -7.75
N LEU A 1194 12.47 -21.32 -8.19
CA LEU A 1194 12.82 -19.90 -8.14
C LEU A 1194 12.89 -19.38 -6.70
N ALA A 1195 11.96 -19.76 -5.82
CA ALA A 1195 11.95 -19.37 -4.42
C ALA A 1195 13.20 -19.84 -3.66
N ASP A 1196 13.64 -21.09 -3.90
CA ASP A 1196 14.86 -21.62 -3.30
C ASP A 1196 16.13 -21.07 -3.97
N SER A 1197 16.10 -20.76 -5.27
CA SER A 1197 17.23 -20.13 -5.96
C SER A 1197 17.45 -18.67 -5.54
N CYS A 1198 16.37 -17.91 -5.26
CA CYS A 1198 16.42 -16.53 -4.77
C CYS A 1198 16.95 -16.41 -3.33
N GLN A 1199 16.92 -17.50 -2.54
CA GLN A 1199 17.60 -17.52 -1.25
C GLN A 1199 19.12 -17.68 -1.36
N ASN A 1200 19.67 -18.07 -2.52
CA ASN A 1200 21.08 -18.44 -2.65
C ASN A 1200 21.87 -17.92 -3.87
N SER A 1201 21.31 -17.13 -4.79
CA SER A 1201 22.11 -16.32 -5.74
C SER A 1201 21.22 -15.49 -6.66
N THR A 1202 21.65 -14.26 -6.95
CA THR A 1202 21.27 -13.51 -8.17
C THR A 1202 21.55 -14.37 -9.40
N ILE A 1203 20.50 -14.72 -10.15
CA ILE A 1203 20.57 -15.27 -11.52
C ILE A 1203 19.93 -14.24 -12.44
#